data_AF-A0A433EDJ7-F1
#
_entry.id   AF-A0A433EDJ7-F1
#
_cell.length_a   1.000
_cell.length_b   1.000
_cell.length_c   1.000
_cell.angle_alpha   90.00
_cell.angle_beta   90.00
_cell.angle_gamma   90.00
#
_symmetry.space_group_name_H-M   'P 1'
#
loop_
_entity.id
_entity.type
_entity.pdbx_description
1 polymer ?
#
loop_
_entity_poly.entity_id
_entity_poly.type
_entity_poly.pdbx_seq_one_letter_code
_entity_poly.pdbx_strand_id
1 'polypeptide(L)'
;MSDASNTTPAEEVPLVPVPKKVEHIREYHGDTFIDHYEWMRDKEDQEVLDYLNAEADYTAAVTADQQPLRESIFEEIKSRTLLTDLTVPNRIGDWWYYSRMVPGGQYPIFYRYPALHEGDEVVRYTPPVIKPGEPLEGESVVLDCNEYAKDMEFFALGVFQPSRNGKLLSISVDEKGDERYEQRFLNLETGEFLPDTIPNISGGSFFINHAQQLVYTVPDDSWRPYRVYVHDIGAGTKDHLIYEETDPTMWLGSAMSADRSSIVLSSGNSEFTEVSLVPIAEPKSTPRVIIPRDARIEYQAEPITIAGETHLLIQHDYKALNSELVLADMPQDGESLEEYSKRWVPVIRHSENVRLEGFTLSATHLVVTARADTTTRLFLAPREQLPVQWRRKKPAGITFMEPAGFDEELYTAGVLRAENYSPVIRIAYTSFLTPRRVYDYFPMSQTLLLRRETPVLGGYQREDYRAYRDWAPASDGTLIPISVIHRADLDLTQPHPVLQYAYGSYEISMDPMFSIPTLSILDRGVVYVIAHIRGGGEMGRTWYLNGKKLHKKNSFTDFVDVTDYLATKPWADPARIACYGGSAGGLLMGAVLNLAPEKYAVSIAQVPFVDALTTILDPDLPLSALEWEEWGNPIEDKEVYEYMKSYTPYENIRPVRYPAIAAVTSLHDTRVFYVEPAKWIAKLRETIDPSSPTPLLKIDMTGGHGGGSGRYTRWREIAWDYAFILTHLGITK
;
A
#
# COMPACT_ATOMS: atom_id res chain seq x y z
N MET A 1 6.92 -19.65 66.74
CA MET A 1 6.01 -19.64 65.59
C MET A 1 6.57 -18.62 64.63
N SER A 2 7.15 -19.08 63.53
CA SER A 2 7.88 -18.29 62.55
C SER A 2 6.90 -17.70 61.53
N ASP A 3 6.91 -16.38 61.38
CA ASP A 3 6.31 -15.67 60.25
C ASP A 3 7.03 -16.09 58.96
N ALA A 4 6.29 -16.73 58.05
CA ALA A 4 6.74 -17.00 56.70
C ALA A 4 6.37 -15.79 55.83
N SER A 5 7.39 -14.98 55.50
CA SER A 5 7.33 -13.97 54.47
C SER A 5 7.06 -14.63 53.12
N ASN A 6 5.87 -14.41 52.58
CA ASN A 6 5.49 -14.84 51.24
C ASN A 6 6.05 -13.81 50.23
N THR A 7 7.33 -13.93 49.89
CA THR A 7 7.92 -13.23 48.75
C THR A 7 7.62 -14.03 47.50
N THR A 8 6.73 -13.52 46.65
CA THR A 8 6.55 -13.98 45.27
C THR A 8 7.92 -13.94 44.56
N PRO A 9 8.38 -15.00 43.87
CA PRO A 9 9.62 -14.94 43.10
C PRO A 9 9.49 -13.85 42.03
N ALA A 10 10.51 -13.00 41.89
CA ALA A 10 10.64 -12.18 40.70
C ALA A 10 10.76 -13.14 39.50
N GLU A 11 9.90 -12.99 38.49
CA GLU A 11 10.07 -13.72 37.23
C GLU A 11 11.46 -13.41 36.68
N GLU A 12 12.25 -14.46 36.47
CA GLU A 12 13.62 -14.36 35.97
C GLU A 12 13.54 -13.95 34.50
N VAL A 13 14.08 -12.77 34.15
CA VAL A 13 14.10 -12.29 32.77
C VAL A 13 14.90 -13.29 31.92
N PRO A 14 14.36 -13.79 30.79
CA PRO A 14 15.06 -14.70 29.91
C PRO A 14 16.42 -14.12 29.49
N LEU A 15 17.41 -15.00 29.33
CA LEU A 15 18.69 -14.59 28.74
C LEU A 15 18.48 -14.18 27.28
N VAL A 16 19.30 -13.23 26.82
CA VAL A 16 19.32 -12.83 25.40
C VAL A 16 19.56 -14.08 24.54
N PRO A 17 18.70 -14.40 23.57
CA PRO A 17 18.92 -15.52 22.66
C PRO A 17 20.22 -15.32 21.87
N VAL A 18 21.06 -16.34 21.86
CA VAL A 18 22.33 -16.34 21.11
C VAL A 18 22.26 -17.45 20.07
N PRO A 19 22.14 -17.13 18.77
CA PRO A 19 22.09 -18.15 17.74
C PRO A 19 23.46 -18.78 17.51
N LYS A 20 23.46 -20.03 17.02
CA LYS A 20 24.69 -20.66 16.51
C LYS A 20 25.18 -19.90 15.27
N LYS A 21 26.48 -20.04 15.00
CA LYS A 21 27.11 -19.57 13.77
C LYS A 21 27.41 -20.77 12.89
N VAL A 22 26.88 -20.75 11.67
CA VAL A 22 27.13 -21.76 10.63
C VAL A 22 27.62 -21.03 9.40
N GLU A 23 28.84 -21.33 8.95
CA GLU A 23 29.40 -20.69 7.77
C GLU A 23 28.60 -21.06 6.52
N HIS A 24 27.99 -20.05 5.91
CA HIS A 24 27.47 -20.10 4.55
C HIS A 24 28.25 -19.11 3.69
N ILE A 25 28.66 -19.51 2.50
CA ILE A 25 29.51 -18.70 1.63
C ILE A 25 28.69 -18.20 0.43
N ARG A 26 28.62 -16.89 0.27
CA ARG A 26 28.07 -16.20 -0.91
C ARG A 26 29.23 -15.63 -1.74
N GLU A 27 29.35 -16.04 -3.00
CA GLU A 27 30.43 -15.61 -3.91
C GLU A 27 29.88 -15.05 -5.22
N TYR A 28 30.11 -13.77 -5.48
CA TYR A 28 29.74 -13.09 -6.73
C TYR A 28 30.82 -12.10 -7.13
N HIS A 29 31.09 -11.96 -8.44
CA HIS A 29 32.06 -10.99 -8.98
C HIS A 29 33.47 -11.03 -8.34
N GLY A 30 33.86 -12.18 -7.77
CA GLY A 30 35.13 -12.38 -7.06
C GLY A 30 35.16 -11.87 -5.61
N ASP A 31 34.01 -11.44 -5.08
CA ASP A 31 33.81 -11.05 -3.69
C ASP A 31 33.17 -12.21 -2.90
N THR A 32 33.77 -12.55 -1.75
CA THR A 32 33.31 -13.62 -0.86
C THR A 32 32.72 -13.01 0.40
N PHE A 33 31.45 -13.30 0.69
CA PHE A 33 30.78 -12.95 1.94
C PHE A 33 30.48 -14.22 2.75
N ILE A 34 30.88 -14.23 4.02
CA ILE A 34 30.59 -15.34 4.95
C ILE A 34 29.40 -14.94 5.81
N ASP A 35 28.27 -15.58 5.56
CA ASP A 35 27.05 -15.40 6.31
C ASP A 35 26.91 -16.48 7.39
N HIS A 36 27.01 -16.10 8.66
CA HIS A 36 26.91 -17.03 9.77
C HIS A 36 25.48 -17.43 10.15
N TYR A 37 24.48 -16.71 9.64
CA TYR A 37 23.10 -16.81 10.10
C TYR A 37 22.12 -17.22 8.98
N GLU A 38 22.63 -17.55 7.78
CA GLU A 38 21.80 -17.99 6.64
C GLU A 38 21.05 -19.31 6.91
N TRP A 39 21.52 -20.12 7.85
CA TRP A 39 20.81 -21.32 8.31
C TRP A 39 19.40 -21.00 8.85
N MET A 40 19.14 -19.75 9.27
CA MET A 40 17.83 -19.29 9.73
C MET A 40 16.77 -19.20 8.63
N ARG A 41 17.09 -19.43 7.35
CA ARG A 41 16.11 -19.37 6.25
C ARG A 41 15.14 -20.56 6.26
N ASP A 42 15.59 -21.72 6.75
CA ASP A 42 14.78 -22.94 6.76
C ASP A 42 13.67 -22.83 7.82
N LYS A 43 12.49 -22.39 7.38
CA LYS A 43 11.34 -22.16 8.27
C LYS A 43 10.75 -23.43 8.88
N GLU A 44 11.11 -24.60 8.34
CA GLU A 44 10.65 -25.91 8.83
C GLU A 44 11.65 -26.52 9.83
N ASP A 45 12.85 -25.92 9.99
CA ASP A 45 13.85 -26.38 10.96
C ASP A 45 13.41 -26.00 12.38
N GLN A 46 13.32 -27.02 13.26
CA GLN A 46 12.93 -26.84 14.65
C GLN A 46 13.87 -25.92 15.43
N GLU A 47 15.17 -25.92 15.12
CA GLU A 47 16.15 -25.03 15.77
C GLU A 47 15.91 -23.56 15.40
N VAL A 48 15.43 -23.29 14.18
CA VAL A 48 15.02 -21.95 13.76
C VAL A 48 13.77 -21.54 14.53
N LEU A 49 12.75 -22.40 14.58
CA LEU A 49 11.52 -22.13 15.33
C LEU A 49 11.79 -21.91 16.82
N ASP A 50 12.66 -22.72 17.44
CA ASP A 50 13.05 -22.58 18.84
C ASP A 50 13.77 -21.25 19.09
N TYR A 51 14.67 -20.83 18.19
CA TYR A 51 15.34 -19.54 18.28
C TYR A 51 14.35 -18.37 18.17
N LEU A 52 13.43 -18.41 17.19
CA LEU A 52 12.44 -17.35 16.99
C LEU A 52 11.46 -17.24 18.16
N ASN A 53 11.03 -18.37 18.73
CA ASN A 53 10.21 -18.38 19.95
C ASN A 53 10.98 -17.78 21.14
N ALA A 54 12.27 -18.11 21.30
CA ALA A 54 13.10 -17.52 22.34
C ALA A 54 13.27 -15.99 22.18
N GLU A 55 13.35 -15.49 20.95
CA GLU A 55 13.36 -14.05 20.65
C GLU A 55 12.03 -13.37 21.00
N ALA A 56 10.90 -14.03 20.69
CA ALA A 56 9.57 -13.55 21.07
C ALA A 56 9.42 -13.47 22.60
N ASP A 57 9.82 -14.52 23.32
CA ASP A 57 9.77 -14.59 24.79
C ASP A 57 10.69 -13.54 25.44
N TYR A 58 11.93 -13.41 24.94
CA TYR A 58 12.87 -12.40 25.42
C TYR A 58 12.30 -10.98 25.23
N THR A 59 11.81 -10.67 24.03
CA THR A 59 11.23 -9.36 23.71
C THR A 59 9.99 -9.07 24.58
N ALA A 60 9.13 -10.08 24.80
CA ALA A 60 7.97 -9.94 25.68
C ALA A 60 8.39 -9.61 27.13
N ALA A 61 9.39 -10.31 27.65
CA ALA A 61 9.87 -10.13 29.02
C ALA A 61 10.56 -8.78 29.25
N VAL A 62 11.49 -8.37 28.38
CA VAL A 62 12.24 -7.11 28.56
C VAL A 62 11.44 -5.85 28.26
N THR A 63 10.22 -6.02 27.74
CA THR A 63 9.31 -4.90 27.48
C THR A 63 7.98 -5.05 28.24
N ALA A 64 7.94 -5.93 29.25
CA ALA A 64 6.73 -6.18 30.05
C ALA A 64 6.29 -4.93 30.83
N ASP A 65 7.24 -4.08 31.25
CA ASP A 65 6.99 -2.82 31.94
C ASP A 65 6.25 -1.79 31.07
N GLN A 66 6.28 -1.93 29.75
CA GLN A 66 5.57 -1.08 28.79
C GLN A 66 4.09 -1.47 28.63
N GLN A 67 3.66 -2.61 29.19
CA GLN A 67 2.30 -3.13 29.03
C GLN A 67 1.20 -2.14 29.46
N PRO A 68 1.32 -1.36 30.56
CA PRO A 68 0.33 -0.35 30.91
C PRO A 68 0.18 0.74 29.84
N LEU A 69 1.30 1.19 29.25
CA LEU A 69 1.28 2.19 28.17
C LEU A 69 0.64 1.62 26.90
N ARG A 70 0.94 0.36 26.55
CA ARG A 70 0.28 -0.35 25.44
C ARG A 70 -1.22 -0.43 25.62
N GLU A 71 -1.68 -0.78 26.83
CA GLU A 71 -3.11 -0.84 27.13
C GLU A 71 -3.76 0.54 27.04
N SER A 72 -3.11 1.59 27.54
CA SER A 72 -3.60 2.97 27.41
C SER A 72 -3.78 3.36 25.94
N ILE A 73 -2.75 3.15 25.11
CA ILE A 73 -2.80 3.49 23.69
C ILE A 73 -3.86 2.66 22.96
N PHE A 74 -3.97 1.36 23.27
CA PHE A 74 -5.00 0.50 22.70
C PHE A 74 -6.42 1.00 23.04
N GLU A 75 -6.69 1.30 24.31
CA GLU A 75 -7.99 1.81 24.73
C GLU A 75 -8.27 3.24 24.23
N GLU A 76 -7.24 4.07 24.05
CA GLU A 76 -7.36 5.37 23.37
C GLU A 76 -7.79 5.21 21.90
N ILE A 77 -7.12 4.33 21.14
CA ILE A 77 -7.48 4.05 19.75
C ILE A 77 -8.91 3.51 19.67
N LYS A 78 -9.23 2.54 20.53
CA LYS A 78 -10.54 1.89 20.59
C LYS A 78 -11.64 2.87 20.99
N SER A 79 -11.42 3.72 21.99
CA SER A 79 -12.41 4.70 22.47
C SER A 79 -12.66 5.85 21.49
N ARG A 80 -11.67 6.16 20.62
CA ARG A 80 -11.81 7.11 19.52
C ARG A 80 -12.44 6.50 18.26
N THR A 81 -12.50 5.17 18.17
CA THR A 81 -13.03 4.48 16.99
C THR A 81 -14.48 4.05 17.18
N LEU A 82 -15.35 4.40 16.24
CA LEU A 82 -16.70 3.84 16.21
C LEU A 82 -16.64 2.35 15.82
N LEU A 83 -16.91 1.45 16.77
CA LEU A 83 -16.83 0.00 16.56
C LEU A 83 -17.88 -0.53 15.57
N THR A 84 -19.01 0.17 15.43
CA THR A 84 -20.05 -0.09 14.45
C THR A 84 -19.80 0.69 13.17
N ASP A 85 -18.75 0.31 12.44
CA ASP A 85 -18.32 1.08 11.28
C ASP A 85 -19.12 0.77 10.00
N LEU A 86 -19.52 1.87 9.33
CA LEU A 86 -20.26 1.94 8.07
C LEU A 86 -19.38 1.56 6.86
N THR A 87 -19.95 1.25 5.70
CA THR A 87 -19.43 1.73 4.42
C THR A 87 -20.52 2.53 3.71
N VAL A 88 -20.14 3.47 2.84
CA VAL A 88 -21.15 4.19 2.04
C VAL A 88 -21.66 3.24 0.96
N PRO A 89 -22.98 3.00 0.86
CA PRO A 89 -23.50 2.01 -0.09
C PRO A 89 -23.14 2.31 -1.54
N ASN A 90 -22.66 1.30 -2.25
CA ASN A 90 -22.25 1.34 -3.64
C ASN A 90 -23.34 0.70 -4.53
N ARG A 91 -23.83 1.42 -5.54
CA ARG A 91 -24.84 0.86 -6.45
C ARG A 91 -24.19 -0.03 -7.50
N ILE A 92 -24.64 -1.27 -7.60
CA ILE A 92 -24.31 -2.21 -8.67
C ILE A 92 -25.63 -2.78 -9.21
N GLY A 93 -25.98 -2.37 -10.43
CA GLY A 93 -27.27 -2.72 -11.03
C GLY A 93 -28.46 -2.26 -10.18
N ASP A 94 -29.30 -3.21 -9.80
CA ASP A 94 -30.56 -2.98 -9.07
C ASP A 94 -30.38 -3.03 -7.55
N TRP A 95 -29.14 -3.06 -7.07
CA TRP A 95 -28.81 -3.20 -5.66
C TRP A 95 -27.77 -2.17 -5.20
N TRP A 96 -27.91 -1.74 -3.95
CA TRP A 96 -26.89 -1.07 -3.16
C TRP A 96 -26.17 -2.10 -2.31
N TYR A 97 -24.85 -2.19 -2.43
CA TYR A 97 -24.01 -3.06 -1.60
C TYR A 97 -23.23 -2.23 -0.59
N TYR A 98 -23.15 -2.71 0.64
CA TYR A 98 -22.41 -2.09 1.72
C TYR A 98 -22.02 -3.15 2.76
N SER A 99 -21.29 -2.72 3.77
CA SER A 99 -20.86 -3.58 4.87
C SER A 99 -21.04 -2.87 6.21
N ARG A 100 -21.12 -3.68 7.26
CA ARG A 100 -21.11 -3.22 8.65
C ARG A 100 -20.06 -3.98 9.44
N MET A 101 -19.36 -3.28 10.33
CA MET A 101 -18.69 -3.92 11.45
C MET A 101 -19.66 -3.99 12.64
N VAL A 102 -19.62 -5.07 13.39
CA VAL A 102 -20.40 -5.23 14.64
C VAL A 102 -19.46 -5.23 15.85
N PRO A 103 -19.90 -4.78 17.05
CA PRO A 103 -19.08 -4.85 18.25
C PRO A 103 -18.64 -6.29 18.54
N GLY A 104 -17.37 -6.49 18.89
CA GLY A 104 -16.80 -7.82 19.14
C GLY A 104 -16.47 -8.63 17.88
N GLY A 105 -17.00 -8.26 16.70
CA GLY A 105 -16.65 -8.88 15.43
C GLY A 105 -15.26 -8.44 14.93
N GLN A 106 -14.55 -9.36 14.28
CA GLN A 106 -13.24 -9.16 13.65
C GLN A 106 -13.38 -8.73 12.18
N TYR A 107 -14.46 -9.15 11.51
CA TYR A 107 -14.64 -9.05 10.06
C TYR A 107 -15.95 -8.36 9.68
N PRO A 108 -16.05 -7.80 8.45
CA PRO A 108 -17.27 -7.14 7.98
C PRO A 108 -18.40 -8.14 7.65
N ILE A 109 -19.63 -7.71 7.87
CA ILE A 109 -20.84 -8.35 7.34
C ILE A 109 -21.27 -7.54 6.12
N PHE A 110 -21.37 -8.17 4.96
CA PHE A 110 -21.81 -7.55 3.71
C PHE A 110 -23.32 -7.68 3.55
N TYR A 111 -23.94 -6.59 3.10
CA TYR A 111 -25.37 -6.47 2.88
C TYR A 111 -25.65 -5.96 1.47
N ARG A 112 -26.88 -6.20 1.01
CA ARG A 112 -27.47 -5.51 -0.13
C ARG A 112 -28.83 -4.90 0.21
N TYR A 113 -29.21 -3.87 -0.51
CA TYR A 113 -30.51 -3.19 -0.40
C TYR A 113 -31.03 -2.81 -1.79
N PRO A 114 -32.33 -2.95 -2.10
CA PRO A 114 -32.88 -2.62 -3.43
C PRO A 114 -32.63 -1.17 -3.83
N ALA A 115 -32.22 -0.95 -5.08
CA ALA A 115 -32.04 0.39 -5.63
C ALA A 115 -33.37 0.97 -6.15
N LEU A 116 -33.51 2.30 -6.09
CA LEU A 116 -34.66 2.99 -6.67
C LEU A 116 -34.51 3.10 -8.20
N HIS A 117 -35.64 2.96 -8.89
CA HIS A 117 -35.76 3.10 -10.35
C HIS A 117 -36.51 4.37 -10.78
N GLU A 118 -37.30 4.95 -9.89
CA GLU A 118 -38.09 6.16 -10.11
C GLU A 118 -37.44 7.40 -9.50
N GLY A 119 -37.83 8.58 -9.97
CA GLY A 119 -37.26 9.87 -9.57
C GLY A 119 -36.18 10.39 -10.52
N ASP A 120 -35.68 11.60 -10.23
CA ASP A 120 -34.56 12.18 -10.97
C ASP A 120 -33.25 11.42 -10.73
N GLU A 121 -32.19 11.82 -11.43
CA GLU A 121 -30.88 11.17 -11.31
C GLU A 121 -30.31 11.20 -9.88
N VAL A 122 -30.43 12.33 -9.19
CA VAL A 122 -29.92 12.48 -7.82
C VAL A 122 -30.67 11.56 -6.87
N VAL A 123 -32.00 11.47 -6.99
CA VAL A 123 -32.84 10.56 -6.20
C VAL A 123 -32.44 9.10 -6.45
N ARG A 124 -32.37 8.69 -7.73
CA ARG A 124 -32.04 7.29 -8.08
C ARG A 124 -30.64 6.88 -7.63
N TYR A 125 -29.69 7.80 -7.59
CA TYR A 125 -28.30 7.54 -7.17
C TYR A 125 -27.99 8.02 -5.74
N THR A 126 -29.00 8.38 -4.95
CA THR A 126 -28.79 8.62 -3.53
C THR A 126 -28.79 7.28 -2.79
N PRO A 127 -27.69 6.91 -2.10
CA PRO A 127 -27.63 5.67 -1.33
C PRO A 127 -28.59 5.74 -0.13
N PRO A 128 -29.09 4.59 0.37
CA PRO A 128 -29.84 4.57 1.62
C PRO A 128 -28.96 5.08 2.77
N VAL A 129 -29.58 5.78 3.71
CA VAL A 129 -28.90 6.24 4.92
C VAL A 129 -28.80 5.08 5.89
N ILE A 130 -27.58 4.58 6.10
CA ILE A 130 -27.32 3.50 7.05
C ILE A 130 -26.95 4.11 8.40
N LYS A 131 -27.72 3.79 9.44
CA LYS A 131 -27.42 4.20 10.81
C LYS A 131 -26.73 3.07 11.57
N PRO A 132 -25.68 3.37 12.35
CA PRO A 132 -25.01 2.36 13.16
C PRO A 132 -25.99 1.66 14.11
N GLY A 133 -25.99 0.32 14.10
CA GLY A 133 -26.83 -0.50 15.00
C GLY A 133 -28.31 -0.62 14.60
N GLU A 134 -28.76 0.08 13.55
CA GLU A 134 -30.15 -0.01 13.07
C GLU A 134 -30.19 -0.80 11.73
N PRO A 135 -30.92 -1.93 11.66
CA PRO A 135 -31.15 -2.62 10.40
C PRO A 135 -32.04 -1.77 9.50
N LEU A 136 -31.76 -1.77 8.20
CA LEU A 136 -32.59 -1.10 7.20
C LEU A 136 -33.70 -2.06 6.76
N GLU A 137 -34.95 -1.62 6.85
CA GLU A 137 -36.11 -2.41 6.41
C GLU A 137 -35.97 -2.77 4.91
N GLY A 138 -35.85 -4.06 4.59
CA GLY A 138 -35.65 -4.53 3.21
C GLY A 138 -34.20 -4.81 2.82
N GLU A 139 -33.23 -4.67 3.73
CA GLU A 139 -31.87 -5.17 3.50
C GLU A 139 -31.79 -6.70 3.52
N SER A 140 -30.75 -7.25 2.91
CA SER A 140 -30.43 -8.68 2.96
C SER A 140 -28.95 -8.88 3.22
N VAL A 141 -28.60 -9.82 4.10
CA VAL A 141 -27.21 -10.25 4.28
C VAL A 141 -26.75 -10.95 2.99
N VAL A 142 -25.57 -10.58 2.52
CA VAL A 142 -24.89 -11.16 1.36
C VAL A 142 -23.82 -12.14 1.81
N LEU A 143 -22.98 -11.75 2.75
CA LEU A 143 -21.92 -12.58 3.33
C LEU A 143 -21.59 -12.09 4.74
N ASP A 144 -21.76 -12.94 5.75
CA ASP A 144 -21.23 -12.70 7.09
C ASP A 144 -19.84 -13.32 7.21
N CYS A 145 -18.80 -12.48 7.17
CA CYS A 145 -17.43 -12.98 7.26
C CYS A 145 -17.07 -13.50 8.66
N ASN A 146 -17.77 -13.07 9.71
CA ASN A 146 -17.50 -13.59 11.06
C ASN A 146 -17.99 -15.03 11.18
N GLU A 147 -19.20 -15.32 10.68
CA GLU A 147 -19.69 -16.70 10.63
C GLU A 147 -18.91 -17.57 9.65
N TYR A 148 -18.49 -16.99 8.51
CA TYR A 148 -17.67 -17.71 7.54
C TYR A 148 -16.32 -18.12 8.13
N ALA A 149 -15.67 -17.23 8.88
CA ALA A 149 -14.32 -17.41 9.39
C ALA A 149 -14.23 -17.98 10.82
N LYS A 150 -15.35 -18.35 11.46
CA LYS A 150 -15.38 -18.65 12.91
C LYS A 150 -14.46 -19.80 13.36
N ASP A 151 -14.19 -20.74 12.45
CA ASP A 151 -13.38 -21.93 12.70
C ASP A 151 -12.00 -21.83 12.00
N MET A 152 -11.65 -20.64 11.49
CA MET A 152 -10.39 -20.39 10.78
C MET A 152 -9.39 -19.66 11.69
N GLU A 153 -8.13 -20.07 11.66
CA GLU A 153 -7.05 -19.39 12.38
C GLU A 153 -6.66 -18.06 11.71
N PHE A 154 -6.73 -18.02 10.37
CA PHE A 154 -6.54 -16.83 9.57
C PHE A 154 -7.67 -16.72 8.54
N PHE A 155 -8.12 -15.49 8.27
CA PHE A 155 -9.08 -15.22 7.21
C PHE A 155 -8.79 -13.86 6.57
N ALA A 156 -8.59 -13.88 5.26
CA ALA A 156 -8.61 -12.69 4.43
C ALA A 156 -9.54 -12.90 3.23
N LEU A 157 -10.40 -11.90 3.01
CA LEU A 157 -11.25 -11.81 1.83
C LEU A 157 -10.53 -10.99 0.77
N GLY A 158 -10.17 -11.61 -0.36
CA GLY A 158 -9.54 -10.94 -1.49
C GLY A 158 -10.58 -10.22 -2.35
N VAL A 159 -11.21 -10.95 -3.28
CA VAL A 159 -12.30 -10.42 -4.12
C VAL A 159 -13.62 -10.43 -3.35
N PHE A 160 -14.39 -9.36 -3.51
CA PHE A 160 -15.83 -9.34 -3.27
C PHE A 160 -16.50 -8.65 -4.45
N GLN A 161 -17.05 -9.42 -5.39
CA GLN A 161 -17.61 -8.87 -6.62
C GLN A 161 -19.02 -9.41 -6.90
N PRO A 162 -20.06 -8.63 -6.60
CA PRO A 162 -21.41 -8.94 -7.06
C PRO A 162 -21.55 -8.77 -8.56
N SER A 163 -22.25 -9.72 -9.18
CA SER A 163 -22.70 -9.61 -10.58
C SER A 163 -23.69 -8.45 -10.76
N ARG A 164 -23.69 -7.83 -11.95
CA ARG A 164 -24.57 -6.68 -12.24
C ARG A 164 -26.06 -7.04 -12.23
N ASN A 165 -26.41 -8.29 -12.52
CA ASN A 165 -27.79 -8.78 -12.42
C ASN A 165 -28.18 -9.16 -10.97
N GLY A 166 -27.25 -9.08 -10.01
CA GLY A 166 -27.50 -9.34 -8.60
C GLY A 166 -27.75 -10.81 -8.24
N LYS A 167 -27.39 -11.75 -9.12
CA LYS A 167 -27.69 -13.19 -8.93
C LYS A 167 -26.51 -13.99 -8.38
N LEU A 168 -25.30 -13.63 -8.76
CA LEU A 168 -24.06 -14.26 -8.32
C LEU A 168 -23.16 -13.27 -7.58
N LEU A 169 -22.39 -13.78 -6.64
CA LEU A 169 -21.26 -13.11 -5.99
C LEU A 169 -20.01 -13.95 -6.21
N SER A 170 -18.94 -13.33 -6.71
CA SER A 170 -17.59 -13.88 -6.71
C SER A 170 -16.89 -13.47 -5.42
N ILE A 171 -16.29 -14.43 -4.71
CA ILE A 171 -15.39 -14.17 -3.58
C ILE A 171 -14.08 -14.94 -3.72
N SER A 172 -12.98 -14.40 -3.22
CA SER A 172 -11.74 -15.17 -3.06
C SER A 172 -11.27 -15.14 -1.61
N VAL A 173 -10.82 -16.27 -1.07
CA VAL A 173 -10.49 -16.43 0.35
C VAL A 173 -9.08 -16.97 0.53
N ASP A 174 -8.32 -16.34 1.41
CA ASP A 174 -7.04 -16.82 1.93
C ASP A 174 -7.23 -17.21 3.41
N GLU A 175 -6.95 -18.47 3.72
CA GLU A 175 -7.12 -19.08 5.04
C GLU A 175 -5.78 -19.22 5.81
N LYS A 176 -4.66 -18.76 5.24
CA LYS A 176 -3.30 -18.96 5.76
C LYS A 176 -2.46 -17.69 5.90
N GLY A 177 -2.82 -16.62 5.20
CA GLY A 177 -2.05 -15.37 5.19
C GLY A 177 -0.86 -15.37 4.24
N ASP A 178 -0.75 -16.40 3.38
CA ASP A 178 0.29 -16.50 2.35
C ASP A 178 -0.10 -15.77 1.04
N GLU A 179 -1.21 -15.04 1.08
CA GLU A 179 -1.85 -14.33 -0.03
C GLU A 179 -2.33 -15.27 -1.16
N ARG A 180 -2.37 -16.60 -0.99
CA ARG A 180 -2.92 -17.54 -1.99
C ARG A 180 -4.42 -17.71 -1.77
N TYR A 181 -5.21 -17.32 -2.77
CA TYR A 181 -6.67 -17.32 -2.64
C TYR A 181 -7.31 -18.51 -3.36
N GLU A 182 -8.41 -19.00 -2.79
CA GLU A 182 -9.37 -19.85 -3.47
C GLU A 182 -10.61 -19.04 -3.89
N GLN A 183 -10.91 -19.06 -5.19
CA GLN A 183 -12.11 -18.44 -5.74
C GLN A 183 -13.33 -19.32 -5.52
N ARG A 184 -14.43 -18.72 -5.03
CA ARG A 184 -15.74 -19.35 -4.85
C ARG A 184 -16.84 -18.46 -5.40
N PHE A 185 -18.01 -19.04 -5.66
CA PHE A 185 -19.18 -18.34 -6.19
C PHE A 185 -20.41 -18.59 -5.33
N LEU A 186 -21.06 -17.54 -4.84
CA LEU A 186 -22.28 -17.61 -4.05
C LEU A 186 -23.49 -17.24 -4.91
N ASN A 187 -24.50 -18.11 -4.95
CA ASN A 187 -25.79 -17.79 -5.54
C ASN A 187 -26.60 -16.95 -4.55
N LEU A 188 -26.88 -15.70 -4.91
CA LEU A 188 -27.59 -14.74 -4.06
C LEU A 188 -29.12 -14.91 -4.07
N GLU A 189 -29.65 -15.80 -4.92
CA GLU A 189 -31.07 -16.18 -4.90
C GLU A 189 -31.32 -17.36 -3.95
N THR A 190 -30.40 -18.33 -3.88
CA THR A 190 -30.52 -19.51 -3.01
C THR A 190 -29.78 -19.40 -1.68
N GLY A 191 -28.74 -18.56 -1.61
CA GLY A 191 -27.84 -18.48 -0.46
C GLY A 191 -26.79 -19.59 -0.41
N GLU A 192 -26.67 -20.39 -1.48
CA GLU A 192 -25.76 -21.54 -1.54
C GLU A 192 -24.56 -21.26 -2.47
N PHE A 193 -23.39 -21.78 -2.09
CA PHE A 193 -22.23 -21.77 -2.97
C PHE A 193 -22.44 -22.71 -4.16
N LEU A 194 -21.99 -22.28 -5.34
CA LEU A 194 -21.87 -23.17 -6.50
C LEU A 194 -20.75 -24.19 -6.27
N PRO A 195 -20.78 -25.35 -6.94
CA PRO A 195 -19.71 -26.36 -6.85
C PRO A 195 -18.36 -25.88 -7.39
N ASP A 196 -18.36 -24.89 -8.28
CA ASP A 196 -17.17 -24.32 -8.92
C ASP A 196 -16.23 -23.68 -7.88
N THR A 197 -14.96 -24.09 -7.92
CA THR A 197 -13.87 -23.52 -7.12
C THR A 197 -12.62 -23.39 -7.98
N ILE A 198 -11.81 -22.35 -7.73
CA ILE A 198 -10.53 -22.14 -8.43
C ILE A 198 -9.43 -21.88 -7.39
N PRO A 199 -8.59 -22.88 -7.08
CA PRO A 199 -7.56 -22.73 -6.06
C PRO A 199 -6.33 -22.00 -6.60
N ASN A 200 -5.48 -21.51 -5.68
CA ASN A 200 -4.16 -20.95 -5.97
C ASN A 200 -4.17 -19.79 -6.96
N ILE A 201 -5.14 -18.88 -6.82
CA ILE A 201 -5.19 -17.65 -7.62
C ILE A 201 -4.59 -16.48 -6.83
N SER A 202 -4.24 -15.42 -7.54
CA SER A 202 -3.99 -14.13 -6.89
C SER A 202 -5.31 -13.51 -6.45
N GLY A 203 -5.26 -12.48 -5.61
CA GLY A 203 -6.46 -11.87 -5.03
C GLY A 203 -7.38 -11.11 -6.01
N GLY A 204 -7.17 -11.18 -7.33
CA GLY A 204 -7.92 -10.40 -8.32
C GLY A 204 -8.68 -11.26 -9.34
N SER A 205 -9.98 -10.97 -9.52
CA SER A 205 -10.82 -11.56 -10.56
C SER A 205 -11.99 -10.64 -10.94
N PHE A 206 -12.57 -10.84 -12.13
CA PHE A 206 -13.77 -10.10 -12.54
C PHE A 206 -14.70 -10.87 -13.49
N PHE A 207 -16.01 -10.67 -13.32
CA PHE A 207 -17.02 -11.19 -14.20
C PHE A 207 -17.03 -10.50 -15.57
N ILE A 208 -17.18 -11.31 -16.62
CA ILE A 208 -17.48 -10.88 -17.98
C ILE A 208 -18.76 -11.57 -18.48
N ASN A 209 -19.26 -11.17 -19.66
CA ASN A 209 -20.41 -11.80 -20.32
C ASN A 209 -21.60 -12.07 -19.38
N HIS A 210 -22.03 -11.02 -18.67
CA HIS A 210 -23.16 -11.09 -17.73
C HIS A 210 -23.00 -12.11 -16.59
N ALA A 211 -21.78 -12.30 -16.08
CA ALA A 211 -21.42 -13.26 -15.04
C ALA A 211 -21.63 -14.73 -15.47
N GLN A 212 -21.53 -15.01 -16.77
CA GLN A 212 -21.39 -16.38 -17.29
C GLN A 212 -19.93 -16.84 -17.26
N GLN A 213 -18.99 -15.91 -17.20
CA GLN A 213 -17.57 -16.18 -17.21
C GLN A 213 -16.84 -15.30 -16.18
N LEU A 214 -15.74 -15.82 -15.64
CA LEU A 214 -14.83 -15.10 -14.75
C LEU A 214 -13.44 -15.06 -15.36
N VAL A 215 -12.81 -13.89 -15.37
CA VAL A 215 -11.37 -13.73 -15.66
C VAL A 215 -10.63 -13.68 -14.33
N TYR A 216 -9.54 -14.44 -14.22
CA TYR A 216 -8.72 -14.51 -13.01
C TYR A 216 -7.24 -14.70 -13.36
N THR A 217 -6.38 -14.38 -12.39
CA THR A 217 -4.92 -14.44 -12.55
C THR A 217 -4.31 -15.49 -11.63
N VAL A 218 -3.31 -16.20 -12.13
CA VAL A 218 -2.55 -17.24 -11.43
C VAL A 218 -1.10 -16.78 -11.26
N PRO A 219 -0.56 -16.83 -10.04
CA PRO A 219 0.85 -16.58 -9.77
C PRO A 219 1.71 -17.84 -9.98
N ASP A 220 3.00 -17.64 -10.23
CA ASP A 220 4.00 -18.71 -10.29
C ASP A 220 4.50 -19.10 -8.88
N ASP A 221 5.55 -19.92 -8.85
CA ASP A 221 6.13 -20.44 -7.60
C ASP A 221 6.81 -19.33 -6.77
N SER A 222 7.29 -18.25 -7.43
CA SER A 222 7.83 -17.05 -6.77
C SER A 222 6.75 -15.99 -6.49
N TRP A 223 5.48 -16.38 -6.44
CA TRP A 223 4.36 -15.48 -6.12
C TRP A 223 4.13 -14.35 -7.14
N ARG A 224 4.70 -14.42 -8.34
CA ARG A 224 4.52 -13.42 -9.39
C ARG A 224 3.30 -13.77 -10.25
N PRO A 225 2.31 -12.88 -10.39
CA PRO A 225 1.23 -13.05 -11.36
C PRO A 225 1.76 -13.18 -12.78
N TYR A 226 1.49 -14.31 -13.44
CA TYR A 226 2.06 -14.60 -14.76
C TYR A 226 1.11 -15.25 -15.76
N ARG A 227 -0.04 -15.78 -15.33
CA ARG A 227 -1.06 -16.34 -16.24
C ARG A 227 -2.42 -15.76 -15.99
N VAL A 228 -3.14 -15.43 -17.05
CA VAL A 228 -4.54 -14.97 -17.01
C VAL A 228 -5.41 -16.00 -17.71
N TYR A 229 -6.49 -16.41 -17.05
CA TYR A 229 -7.42 -17.42 -17.52
C TYR A 229 -8.84 -16.85 -17.60
N VAL A 230 -9.69 -17.52 -18.39
CA VAL A 230 -11.15 -17.39 -18.35
C VAL A 230 -11.80 -18.72 -17.97
N HIS A 231 -12.69 -18.66 -16.98
CA HIS A 231 -13.49 -19.76 -16.48
C HIS A 231 -14.95 -19.62 -16.93
N ASP A 232 -15.54 -20.71 -17.46
CA ASP A 232 -16.96 -20.80 -17.82
C ASP A 232 -17.76 -21.32 -16.61
N ILE A 233 -18.45 -20.42 -15.90
CA ILE A 233 -19.07 -20.71 -14.59
C ILE A 233 -20.17 -21.75 -14.72
N GLY A 234 -20.08 -22.84 -13.93
CA GLY A 234 -21.06 -23.91 -13.88
C GLY A 234 -21.05 -24.84 -15.11
N ALA A 235 -20.14 -24.64 -16.05
CA ALA A 235 -20.08 -25.43 -17.29
C ALA A 235 -19.29 -26.74 -17.13
N GLY A 236 -18.43 -26.85 -16.10
CA GLY A 236 -17.55 -28.00 -15.89
C GLY A 236 -16.51 -28.18 -17.01
N THR A 237 -16.23 -27.14 -17.78
CA THR A 237 -15.22 -27.13 -18.84
C THR A 237 -13.85 -26.77 -18.27
N LYS A 238 -12.79 -27.11 -19.00
CA LYS A 238 -11.43 -26.67 -18.65
C LYS A 238 -11.28 -25.18 -18.95
N ASP A 239 -10.70 -24.45 -18.01
CA ASP A 239 -10.40 -23.03 -18.14
C ASP A 239 -9.43 -22.77 -19.30
N HIS A 240 -9.65 -21.64 -19.99
CA HIS A 240 -8.86 -21.25 -21.14
C HIS A 240 -7.80 -20.23 -20.74
N LEU A 241 -6.54 -20.51 -21.08
CA LEU A 241 -5.43 -19.58 -20.91
C LEU A 241 -5.54 -18.45 -21.94
N ILE A 242 -5.71 -17.22 -21.48
CA ILE A 242 -5.73 -16.02 -22.32
C ILE A 242 -4.31 -15.59 -22.66
N TYR A 243 -3.44 -15.52 -21.64
CA TYR A 243 -2.09 -15.02 -21.78
C TYR A 243 -1.16 -15.56 -20.69
N GLU A 244 0.11 -15.73 -21.04
CA GLU A 244 1.19 -16.16 -20.15
C GLU A 244 2.39 -15.22 -20.35
N GLU A 245 2.86 -14.62 -19.26
CA GLU A 245 4.06 -13.80 -19.21
C GLU A 245 5.26 -14.65 -18.79
N THR A 246 6.19 -14.85 -19.72
CA THR A 246 7.36 -15.71 -19.52
C THR A 246 8.58 -14.97 -18.96
N ASP A 247 8.59 -13.63 -19.02
CA ASP A 247 9.67 -12.82 -18.45
C ASP A 247 9.44 -12.68 -16.93
N PRO A 248 10.36 -13.20 -16.08
CA PRO A 248 10.20 -13.15 -14.62
C PRO A 248 10.32 -11.73 -14.06
N THR A 249 10.78 -10.76 -14.85
CA THR A 249 10.88 -9.34 -14.47
C THR A 249 9.60 -8.55 -14.76
N MET A 250 8.54 -9.22 -15.22
CA MET A 250 7.26 -8.62 -15.56
C MET A 250 6.13 -9.07 -14.64
N TRP A 251 5.35 -8.11 -14.16
CA TRP A 251 4.12 -8.34 -13.41
C TRP A 251 2.91 -8.31 -14.34
N LEU A 252 2.16 -9.43 -14.41
CA LEU A 252 0.96 -9.52 -15.24
C LEU A 252 -0.31 -9.11 -14.48
N GLY A 253 -0.91 -7.99 -14.90
CA GLY A 253 -2.23 -7.55 -14.50
C GLY A 253 -3.30 -7.84 -15.55
N SER A 254 -4.55 -7.99 -15.09
CA SER A 254 -5.73 -8.00 -15.96
C SER A 254 -6.84 -7.11 -15.39
N ALA A 255 -7.54 -6.40 -16.26
CA ALA A 255 -8.66 -5.55 -15.91
C ALA A 255 -9.75 -5.61 -16.98
N MET A 256 -10.97 -5.22 -16.63
CA MET A 256 -12.04 -4.97 -17.60
C MET A 256 -11.99 -3.50 -18.01
N SER A 257 -12.03 -3.23 -19.32
CA SER A 257 -12.12 -1.86 -19.81
C SER A 257 -13.38 -1.17 -19.27
N ALA A 258 -13.30 0.15 -19.08
CA ALA A 258 -14.40 0.99 -18.64
C ALA A 258 -15.62 0.83 -19.55
N ASP A 259 -15.44 0.73 -20.87
CA ASP A 259 -16.53 0.48 -21.83
C ASP A 259 -17.00 -0.98 -21.89
N ARG A 260 -16.32 -1.88 -21.15
CA ARG A 260 -16.59 -3.31 -21.05
C ARG A 260 -16.55 -4.04 -22.40
N SER A 261 -15.82 -3.49 -23.36
CA SER A 261 -15.58 -4.11 -24.66
C SER A 261 -14.42 -5.10 -24.62
N SER A 262 -13.46 -4.89 -23.71
CA SER A 262 -12.17 -5.58 -23.73
C SER A 262 -11.70 -5.98 -22.34
N ILE A 263 -10.99 -7.11 -22.28
CA ILE A 263 -10.04 -7.43 -21.22
C ILE A 263 -8.75 -6.69 -21.56
N VAL A 264 -8.28 -5.86 -20.63
CA VAL A 264 -7.02 -5.15 -20.72
C VAL A 264 -5.98 -5.96 -19.95
N LEU A 265 -5.01 -6.51 -20.67
CA LEU A 265 -3.84 -7.17 -20.09
C LEU A 265 -2.73 -6.14 -20.02
N SER A 266 -2.10 -6.01 -18.86
CA SER A 266 -0.94 -5.15 -18.66
C SER A 266 0.19 -5.99 -18.12
N SER A 267 1.23 -6.21 -18.91
CA SER A 267 2.46 -6.86 -18.46
C SER A 267 3.54 -5.80 -18.34
N GLY A 268 4.11 -5.63 -17.16
CA GLY A 268 5.13 -4.60 -17.01
C GLY A 268 5.70 -4.50 -15.62
N ASN A 269 6.52 -3.48 -15.47
CA ASN A 269 7.26 -3.18 -14.27
C ASN A 269 7.36 -1.64 -14.15
N SER A 270 7.97 -1.12 -13.10
CA SER A 270 8.25 0.31 -12.91
C SER A 270 9.11 0.97 -14.01
N GLU A 271 9.69 0.26 -14.99
CA GLU A 271 10.44 0.89 -16.09
C GLU A 271 9.67 0.95 -17.40
N PHE A 272 8.83 -0.04 -17.68
CA PHE A 272 8.00 -0.07 -18.87
C PHE A 272 6.83 -1.04 -18.74
N THR A 273 5.83 -0.83 -19.60
CA THR A 273 4.65 -1.69 -19.68
C THR A 273 4.37 -2.08 -21.13
N GLU A 274 3.71 -3.22 -21.32
CA GLU A 274 3.09 -3.66 -22.55
C GLU A 274 1.62 -3.97 -22.26
N VAL A 275 0.75 -3.21 -22.92
CA VAL A 275 -0.71 -3.36 -22.81
C VAL A 275 -1.24 -4.07 -24.04
N SER A 276 -2.02 -5.12 -23.81
CA SER A 276 -2.74 -5.85 -24.85
C SER A 276 -4.25 -5.84 -24.59
N LEU A 277 -5.04 -5.80 -25.65
CA LEU A 277 -6.51 -5.87 -25.57
C LEU A 277 -7.01 -7.21 -26.11
N VAL A 278 -7.96 -7.82 -25.39
CA VAL A 278 -8.69 -9.01 -25.82
C VAL A 278 -10.19 -8.67 -25.80
N PRO A 279 -10.93 -8.79 -26.92
CA PRO A 279 -12.37 -8.54 -26.93
C PRO A 279 -13.12 -9.45 -25.96
N ILE A 280 -13.98 -8.89 -25.11
CA ILE A 280 -14.80 -9.67 -24.15
C ILE A 280 -15.78 -10.61 -24.86
N ALA A 281 -16.23 -10.25 -26.06
CA ALA A 281 -17.09 -11.09 -26.88
C ALA A 281 -16.35 -12.34 -27.40
N GLU A 282 -15.03 -12.30 -27.48
CA GLU A 282 -14.16 -13.36 -27.98
C GLU A 282 -12.96 -13.56 -27.03
N PRO A 283 -13.19 -13.93 -25.75
CA PRO A 283 -12.15 -13.93 -24.71
C PRO A 283 -11.08 -15.02 -24.93
N LYS A 284 -11.22 -15.82 -26.00
CA LYS A 284 -10.28 -16.86 -26.43
C LYS A 284 -9.45 -16.44 -27.65
N SER A 285 -9.63 -15.21 -28.14
CA SER A 285 -8.83 -14.65 -29.24
C SER A 285 -7.43 -14.24 -28.77
N THR A 286 -6.49 -14.18 -29.71
CA THR A 286 -5.12 -13.72 -29.44
C THR A 286 -5.12 -12.26 -28.95
N PRO A 287 -4.41 -11.92 -27.85
CA PRO A 287 -4.26 -10.54 -27.40
C PRO A 287 -3.62 -9.64 -28.45
N ARG A 288 -4.19 -8.44 -28.64
CA ARG A 288 -3.64 -7.41 -29.53
C ARG A 288 -2.82 -6.41 -28.72
N VAL A 289 -1.51 -6.43 -28.91
CA VAL A 289 -0.56 -5.46 -28.33
C VAL A 289 -0.84 -4.05 -28.85
N ILE A 290 -0.78 -3.05 -27.97
CA ILE A 290 -0.98 -1.63 -28.30
C ILE A 290 0.35 -0.93 -28.62
N ILE A 291 1.32 -1.00 -27.71
CA ILE A 291 2.70 -0.55 -27.90
C ILE A 291 3.60 -1.68 -27.37
N PRO A 292 4.54 -2.21 -28.17
CA PRO A 292 5.36 -3.33 -27.75
C PRO A 292 6.35 -2.93 -26.66
N ARG A 293 6.71 -3.88 -25.78
CA ARG A 293 7.65 -3.65 -24.67
C ARG A 293 9.03 -3.12 -25.10
N ASP A 294 9.46 -3.43 -26.33
CA ASP A 294 10.71 -2.91 -26.92
C ASP A 294 10.75 -1.37 -26.98
N ALA A 295 9.60 -0.71 -26.89
CA ALA A 295 9.49 0.73 -26.79
C ALA A 295 10.09 1.31 -25.50
N ARG A 296 10.17 0.51 -24.41
CA ARG A 296 10.69 0.91 -23.09
C ARG A 296 10.04 2.20 -22.55
N ILE A 297 8.70 2.21 -22.53
CA ILE A 297 7.90 3.31 -21.96
C ILE A 297 6.88 2.76 -20.96
N GLU A 298 6.59 3.53 -19.93
CA GLU A 298 5.43 3.28 -19.07
C GLU A 298 4.19 3.89 -19.73
N TYR A 299 3.16 3.06 -19.89
CA TYR A 299 1.86 3.52 -20.36
C TYR A 299 0.69 2.66 -19.88
N GLN A 300 -0.49 3.27 -19.86
CA GLN A 300 -1.77 2.59 -19.76
C GLN A 300 -2.66 3.02 -20.93
N ALA A 301 -3.51 2.11 -21.41
CA ALA A 301 -4.40 2.35 -22.54
C ALA A 301 -5.82 1.86 -22.24
N GLU A 302 -6.78 2.76 -22.44
CA GLU A 302 -8.20 2.50 -22.21
C GLU A 302 -8.97 2.61 -23.53
N PRO A 303 -9.64 1.55 -24.01
CA PRO A 303 -10.47 1.63 -25.20
C PRO A 303 -11.73 2.46 -24.94
N ILE A 304 -12.04 3.34 -25.88
CA ILE A 304 -13.22 4.20 -25.83
C ILE A 304 -13.89 4.30 -27.20
N THR A 305 -15.21 4.46 -27.22
CA THR A 305 -15.95 4.73 -28.45
C THR A 305 -16.11 6.23 -28.67
N ILE A 306 -15.62 6.74 -29.79
CA ILE A 306 -15.84 8.11 -30.27
C ILE A 306 -16.50 8.02 -31.64
N ALA A 307 -17.68 8.66 -31.79
CA ALA A 307 -18.44 8.69 -33.05
C ALA A 307 -18.72 7.31 -33.69
N GLY A 308 -18.85 6.26 -32.86
CA GLY A 308 -19.11 4.88 -33.32
C GLY A 308 -17.85 4.08 -33.68
N GLU A 309 -16.65 4.66 -33.50
CA GLU A 309 -15.37 4.02 -33.78
C GLU A 309 -14.55 3.85 -32.49
N THR A 310 -13.83 2.75 -32.39
CA THR A 310 -12.91 2.47 -31.26
C THR A 310 -11.67 3.34 -31.37
N HIS A 311 -11.38 4.05 -30.29
CA HIS A 311 -10.19 4.86 -30.05
C HIS A 311 -9.56 4.40 -28.72
N LEU A 312 -8.39 4.95 -28.42
CA LEU A 312 -7.66 4.72 -27.19
C LEU A 312 -7.44 6.04 -26.47
N LEU A 313 -7.63 6.02 -25.15
CA LEU A 313 -7.12 7.05 -24.25
C LEU A 313 -5.84 6.48 -23.63
N ILE A 314 -4.69 7.11 -23.88
CA ILE A 314 -3.38 6.61 -23.51
C ILE A 314 -2.71 7.62 -22.59
N GLN A 315 -2.34 7.19 -21.38
CA GLN A 315 -1.39 7.92 -20.54
C GLN A 315 -0.03 7.26 -20.73
N HIS A 316 1.01 8.02 -21.08
CA HIS A 316 2.34 7.49 -21.37
C HIS A 316 3.44 8.41 -20.85
N ASP A 317 4.65 7.88 -20.67
CA ASP A 317 5.84 8.65 -20.32
C ASP A 317 6.79 8.95 -21.50
N TYR A 318 6.45 8.50 -22.72
CA TYR A 318 7.26 8.74 -23.93
C TYR A 318 7.56 10.23 -24.15
N LYS A 319 8.82 10.64 -23.93
CA LYS A 319 9.29 12.05 -23.95
C LYS A 319 8.49 12.98 -23.04
N ALA A 320 7.92 12.42 -21.98
CA ALA A 320 7.00 13.08 -21.06
C ALA A 320 7.12 12.39 -19.68
N LEU A 321 8.22 12.58 -18.96
CA LEU A 321 8.55 11.79 -17.77
C LEU A 321 7.47 11.83 -16.67
N ASN A 322 6.77 12.95 -16.52
CA ASN A 322 5.62 13.08 -15.61
C ASN A 322 4.26 12.70 -16.24
N SER A 323 4.33 11.94 -17.33
CA SER A 323 3.26 11.51 -18.21
C SER A 323 2.56 12.61 -19.01
N GLU A 324 2.05 12.21 -20.18
CA GLU A 324 1.11 12.95 -21.02
C GLU A 324 -0.14 12.08 -21.23
N LEU A 325 -1.32 12.69 -21.39
CA LEU A 325 -2.56 11.99 -21.72
C LEU A 325 -2.95 12.34 -23.15
N VAL A 326 -3.17 11.33 -24.00
CA VAL A 326 -3.48 11.51 -25.43
C VAL A 326 -4.66 10.64 -25.87
N LEU A 327 -5.35 11.10 -26.91
CA LEU A 327 -6.26 10.27 -27.70
C LEU A 327 -5.50 9.71 -28.90
N ALA A 328 -5.72 8.43 -29.20
CA ALA A 328 -5.18 7.78 -30.37
C ALA A 328 -6.25 6.90 -31.04
N ASP A 329 -6.07 6.62 -32.31
CA ASP A 329 -6.72 5.48 -32.98
C ASP A 329 -5.94 4.20 -32.70
N MET A 330 -6.44 3.05 -33.17
CA MET A 330 -5.72 1.78 -33.00
C MET A 330 -4.37 1.80 -33.76
N PRO A 331 -3.31 1.19 -33.21
CA PRO A 331 -2.02 1.08 -33.88
C PRO A 331 -2.13 0.17 -35.13
N GLN A 332 -1.30 0.46 -36.14
CA GLN A 332 -1.18 -0.37 -37.33
C GLN A 332 -0.12 -1.46 -37.12
N ASP A 333 -0.29 -2.62 -37.75
CA ASP A 333 0.67 -3.72 -37.62
C ASP A 333 2.06 -3.29 -38.12
N GLY A 334 3.08 -3.46 -37.28
CA GLY A 334 4.47 -3.10 -37.58
C GLY A 334 4.78 -1.60 -37.50
N GLU A 335 3.85 -0.76 -37.04
CA GLU A 335 4.09 0.68 -36.85
C GLU A 335 5.04 0.94 -35.68
N SER A 336 6.06 1.76 -35.89
CA SER A 336 6.96 2.15 -34.80
C SER A 336 6.28 3.13 -33.83
N LEU A 337 6.77 3.20 -32.58
CA LEU A 337 6.27 4.18 -31.61
C LEU A 337 6.40 5.62 -32.12
N GLU A 338 7.48 5.93 -32.84
CA GLU A 338 7.68 7.27 -33.40
C GLU A 338 6.63 7.60 -34.48
N GLU A 339 6.27 6.64 -35.33
CA GLU A 339 5.20 6.81 -36.32
C GLU A 339 3.84 6.91 -35.65
N TYR A 340 3.54 6.03 -34.70
CA TYR A 340 2.27 6.01 -34.00
C TYR A 340 2.03 7.31 -33.23
N SER A 341 3.06 7.79 -32.51
CA SER A 341 2.97 9.02 -31.72
C SER A 341 2.68 10.29 -32.55
N LYS A 342 2.95 10.29 -33.87
CA LYS A 342 2.61 11.41 -34.77
C LYS A 342 1.10 11.55 -34.97
N ARG A 343 0.32 10.50 -34.71
CA ARG A 343 -1.16 10.48 -34.80
C ARG A 343 -1.86 10.80 -33.48
N TRP A 344 -1.12 10.89 -32.38
CA TRP A 344 -1.67 11.19 -31.06
C TRP A 344 -2.22 12.62 -30.99
N VAL A 345 -3.40 12.74 -30.38
CA VAL A 345 -4.08 14.01 -30.13
C VAL A 345 -4.03 14.31 -28.63
N PRO A 346 -3.24 15.31 -28.20
CA PRO A 346 -3.05 15.57 -26.77
C PRO A 346 -4.34 15.97 -26.05
N VAL A 347 -4.59 15.40 -24.88
CA VAL A 347 -5.68 15.69 -23.94
C VAL A 347 -5.15 16.55 -22.79
N ILE A 348 -4.08 16.08 -22.13
CA ILE A 348 -3.31 16.84 -21.14
C ILE A 348 -1.84 16.75 -21.56
N ARG A 349 -1.17 17.91 -21.66
CA ARG A 349 0.26 17.99 -21.98
C ARG A 349 1.13 17.67 -20.77
N HIS A 350 2.32 17.13 -21.02
CA HIS A 350 3.38 16.97 -20.02
C HIS A 350 3.70 18.29 -19.28
N SER A 351 4.01 18.16 -17.99
CA SER A 351 4.50 19.22 -17.12
C SER A 351 5.67 18.71 -16.27
N GLU A 352 6.72 19.51 -16.13
CA GLU A 352 7.85 19.16 -15.25
C GLU A 352 7.48 19.13 -13.76
N ASN A 353 6.38 19.78 -13.37
CA ASN A 353 5.98 19.95 -11.97
C ASN A 353 4.68 19.21 -11.60
N VAL A 354 4.02 18.55 -12.56
CA VAL A 354 2.75 17.85 -12.32
C VAL A 354 2.84 16.45 -12.92
N ARG A 355 2.79 15.43 -12.05
CA ARG A 355 2.77 14.01 -12.43
C ARG A 355 1.32 13.58 -12.62
N LEU A 356 0.97 13.07 -13.80
CA LEU A 356 -0.30 12.37 -13.97
C LEU A 356 -0.14 10.97 -13.35
N GLU A 357 -0.97 10.65 -12.36
CA GLU A 357 -0.92 9.37 -11.65
C GLU A 357 -1.89 8.35 -12.25
N GLY A 358 -2.99 8.82 -12.85
CA GLY A 358 -3.94 7.93 -13.51
C GLY A 358 -5.16 8.65 -14.07
N PHE A 359 -6.02 7.90 -14.75
CA PHE A 359 -7.33 8.40 -15.18
C PHE A 359 -8.39 7.31 -15.11
N THR A 360 -9.66 7.73 -15.10
CA THR A 360 -10.82 6.84 -15.19
C THR A 360 -12.00 7.57 -15.85
N LEU A 361 -13.03 6.81 -16.22
CA LEU A 361 -14.21 7.31 -16.93
C LEU A 361 -15.48 7.00 -16.15
N SER A 362 -16.29 8.04 -15.91
CA SER A 362 -17.70 7.87 -15.58
C SER A 362 -18.55 7.88 -16.84
N ALA A 363 -19.87 7.71 -16.70
CA ALA A 363 -20.79 7.87 -17.83
C ALA A 363 -20.68 9.27 -18.47
N THR A 364 -20.31 10.28 -17.69
CA THR A 364 -20.38 11.68 -18.10
C THR A 364 -19.02 12.38 -18.16
N HIS A 365 -17.99 11.91 -17.45
CA HIS A 365 -16.73 12.64 -17.26
C HIS A 365 -15.49 11.75 -17.38
N LEU A 366 -14.42 12.34 -17.89
CA LEU A 366 -13.05 11.91 -17.67
C LEU A 366 -12.59 12.47 -16.31
N VAL A 367 -12.04 11.62 -15.47
CA VAL A 367 -11.43 11.99 -14.19
C VAL A 367 -9.96 11.65 -14.25
N VAL A 368 -9.11 12.62 -13.99
CA VAL A 368 -7.65 12.47 -13.96
C VAL A 368 -7.18 12.72 -12.53
N THR A 369 -6.37 11.80 -12.05
CA THR A 369 -5.66 11.93 -10.78
C THR A 369 -4.26 12.41 -11.11
N ALA A 370 -3.84 13.51 -10.49
CA ALA A 370 -2.52 14.07 -10.70
C ALA A 370 -1.98 14.68 -9.42
N ARG A 371 -0.65 14.66 -9.31
CA ARG A 371 0.08 15.19 -8.17
C ARG A 371 0.81 16.46 -8.53
N ALA A 372 0.68 17.45 -7.66
CA ALA A 372 1.44 18.69 -7.70
C ALA A 372 1.73 19.13 -6.26
N ASP A 373 2.91 19.70 -6.02
CA ASP A 373 3.31 20.18 -4.69
C ASP A 373 3.03 19.12 -3.60
N THR A 374 3.58 17.92 -3.72
CA THR A 374 3.45 16.80 -2.74
C THR A 374 2.04 16.27 -2.46
N THR A 375 0.98 16.71 -3.15
CA THR A 375 -0.40 16.22 -2.90
C THR A 375 -1.10 15.72 -4.14
N THR A 376 -1.88 14.66 -3.99
CA THR A 376 -2.75 14.14 -5.05
C THR A 376 -4.07 14.89 -5.13
N ARG A 377 -4.44 15.29 -6.36
CA ARG A 377 -5.64 16.06 -6.70
C ARG A 377 -6.43 15.40 -7.83
N LEU A 378 -7.69 15.81 -7.96
CA LEU A 378 -8.61 15.32 -8.98
C LEU A 378 -9.00 16.42 -9.97
N PHE A 379 -8.86 16.12 -11.25
CA PHE A 379 -9.23 16.99 -12.37
C PHE A 379 -10.30 16.32 -13.21
N LEU A 380 -11.42 17.01 -13.44
CA LEU A 380 -12.58 16.46 -14.12
C LEU A 380 -12.87 17.21 -15.41
N ALA A 381 -13.18 16.49 -16.47
CA ALA A 381 -13.60 17.08 -17.74
C ALA A 381 -14.82 16.34 -18.31
N PRO A 382 -15.83 17.05 -18.85
CA PRO A 382 -16.96 16.41 -19.51
C PRO A 382 -16.49 15.50 -20.65
N ARG A 383 -16.92 14.23 -20.63
CA ARG A 383 -16.51 13.20 -21.59
C ARG A 383 -16.90 13.55 -23.03
N GLU A 384 -17.98 14.30 -23.22
CA GLU A 384 -18.42 14.81 -24.52
C GLU A 384 -17.42 15.76 -25.20
N GLN A 385 -16.41 16.24 -24.45
CA GLN A 385 -15.32 17.05 -25.00
C GLN A 385 -14.26 16.18 -25.72
N LEU A 386 -14.17 14.87 -25.44
CA LEU A 386 -13.20 13.98 -26.11
C LEU A 386 -13.42 13.89 -27.64
N PRO A 387 -14.65 13.70 -28.17
CA PRO A 387 -14.90 13.79 -29.61
C PRO A 387 -14.60 15.16 -30.24
N VAL A 388 -14.73 16.25 -29.48
CA VAL A 388 -14.35 17.60 -29.95
C VAL A 388 -12.84 17.71 -30.02
N GLN A 389 -12.15 17.22 -29.00
CA GLN A 389 -10.70 17.20 -28.91
C GLN A 389 -10.08 16.41 -30.06
N TRP A 390 -10.58 15.19 -30.31
CA TRP A 390 -10.16 14.34 -31.43
C TRP A 390 -10.23 15.07 -32.78
N ARG A 391 -11.34 15.75 -33.07
CA ARG A 391 -11.53 16.50 -34.32
C ARG A 391 -10.61 17.72 -34.44
N ARG A 392 -10.30 18.39 -33.33
CA ARG A 392 -9.46 19.61 -33.32
C ARG A 392 -7.97 19.32 -33.49
N LYS A 393 -7.51 18.13 -33.11
CA LYS A 393 -6.08 17.70 -33.17
C LYS A 393 -5.08 18.57 -32.37
N LYS A 394 -5.57 19.49 -31.53
CA LYS A 394 -4.74 20.38 -30.68
C LYS A 394 -5.36 20.49 -29.29
N PRO A 395 -4.57 20.56 -28.19
CA PRO A 395 -5.07 20.67 -26.81
C PRO A 395 -5.75 22.02 -26.56
N ALA A 396 -7.01 22.14 -26.98
CA ALA A 396 -7.81 23.35 -26.85
C ALA A 396 -9.32 23.04 -26.78
N GLY A 397 -9.69 21.76 -26.69
CA GLY A 397 -11.08 21.30 -26.65
C GLY A 397 -11.56 20.88 -25.26
N ILE A 398 -10.67 20.80 -24.27
CA ILE A 398 -10.98 20.22 -22.95
C ILE A 398 -10.72 21.24 -21.84
N THR A 399 -11.70 21.41 -20.98
CA THR A 399 -11.60 22.22 -19.76
C THR A 399 -11.68 21.30 -18.55
N PHE A 400 -10.61 21.26 -17.77
CA PHE A 400 -10.57 20.54 -16.51
C PHE A 400 -11.03 21.44 -15.36
N MET A 401 -11.74 20.85 -14.41
CA MET A 401 -12.16 21.50 -13.16
C MET A 401 -11.79 20.62 -11.97
N GLU A 402 -11.40 21.27 -10.88
CA GLU A 402 -11.28 20.61 -9.58
C GLU A 402 -12.64 20.65 -8.85
N PRO A 403 -12.98 19.63 -8.04
CA PRO A 403 -14.13 19.72 -7.16
C PRO A 403 -13.97 20.88 -6.17
N ALA A 404 -15.00 21.72 -6.03
CA ALA A 404 -14.99 22.78 -5.03
C ALA A 404 -15.15 22.20 -3.60
N GLY A 405 -14.58 22.89 -2.60
CA GLY A 405 -14.73 22.54 -1.17
C GLY A 405 -13.57 21.74 -0.57
N PHE A 406 -12.45 21.60 -1.29
CA PHE A 406 -11.19 21.02 -0.81
C PHE A 406 -10.18 22.14 -0.52
N ASP A 407 -10.38 22.82 0.60
CA ASP A 407 -9.70 24.10 0.90
C ASP A 407 -8.39 23.95 1.70
N GLU A 408 -8.04 22.74 2.16
CA GLU A 408 -6.77 22.51 2.86
C GLU A 408 -5.58 22.51 1.87
N GLU A 409 -4.40 22.89 2.34
CA GLU A 409 -3.17 22.79 1.53
C GLU A 409 -2.68 21.33 1.44
N LEU A 410 -2.61 20.66 2.59
CA LEU A 410 -2.11 19.29 2.74
C LEU A 410 -3.26 18.31 2.83
N TYR A 411 -3.87 17.98 1.69
CA TYR A 411 -4.92 16.98 1.59
C TYR A 411 -4.61 15.94 0.52
N THR A 412 -5.39 14.88 0.53
CA THR A 412 -5.41 13.85 -0.51
C THR A 412 -6.85 13.66 -0.96
N ALA A 413 -7.09 13.77 -2.27
CA ALA A 413 -8.37 13.42 -2.87
C ALA A 413 -8.18 12.34 -3.94
N GLY A 414 -9.01 11.30 -3.89
CA GLY A 414 -8.92 10.16 -4.79
C GLY A 414 -10.29 9.66 -5.23
N VAL A 415 -10.36 9.07 -6.42
CA VAL A 415 -11.58 8.41 -6.90
C VAL A 415 -11.71 7.06 -6.22
N LEU A 416 -12.77 6.88 -5.42
CA LEU A 416 -13.13 5.56 -4.90
C LEU A 416 -13.88 4.73 -5.95
N ARG A 417 -14.70 5.38 -6.77
CA ARG A 417 -15.50 4.71 -7.80
C ARG A 417 -15.95 5.70 -8.86
N ALA A 418 -15.63 5.41 -10.11
CA ALA A 418 -16.21 6.02 -11.29
C ALA A 418 -16.53 4.89 -12.26
N GLU A 419 -17.81 4.72 -12.57
CA GLU A 419 -18.26 3.63 -13.42
C GLU A 419 -18.82 4.23 -14.70
N ASN A 420 -18.50 3.61 -15.83
CA ASN A 420 -18.85 4.13 -17.15
C ASN A 420 -20.36 4.18 -17.45
N TYR A 421 -21.19 3.61 -16.58
CA TYR A 421 -22.66 3.69 -16.61
C TYR A 421 -23.25 4.55 -15.48
N SER A 422 -22.42 5.03 -14.55
CA SER A 422 -22.86 5.88 -13.44
C SER A 422 -22.57 7.35 -13.76
N PRO A 423 -23.54 8.24 -13.52
CA PRO A 423 -23.31 9.69 -13.60
C PRO A 423 -22.63 10.25 -12.35
N VAL A 424 -22.48 9.44 -11.29
CA VAL A 424 -21.89 9.83 -10.01
C VAL A 424 -20.45 9.39 -9.94
N ILE A 425 -19.60 10.29 -9.44
CA ILE A 425 -18.21 9.98 -9.10
C ILE A 425 -18.11 9.97 -7.59
N ARG A 426 -17.68 8.85 -7.02
CA ARG A 426 -17.44 8.74 -5.59
C ARG A 426 -16.01 9.13 -5.27
N ILE A 427 -15.85 10.15 -4.44
CA ILE A 427 -14.55 10.74 -4.09
C ILE A 427 -14.27 10.47 -2.61
N ALA A 428 -13.05 10.02 -2.31
CA ALA A 428 -12.49 10.08 -0.97
C ALA A 428 -11.69 11.37 -0.81
N TYR A 429 -11.78 11.96 0.37
CA TYR A 429 -10.98 13.10 0.78
C TYR A 429 -10.50 12.89 2.21
N THR A 430 -9.25 13.24 2.49
CA THR A 430 -8.70 13.28 3.85
C THR A 430 -7.52 14.24 3.90
N SER A 431 -7.09 14.60 5.10
CA SER A 431 -5.84 15.32 5.37
C SER A 431 -5.26 14.78 6.67
N PHE A 432 -4.13 15.31 7.12
CA PHE A 432 -3.64 15.01 8.48
C PHE A 432 -4.62 15.41 9.60
N LEU A 433 -5.54 16.35 9.33
CA LEU A 433 -6.46 16.94 10.32
C LEU A 433 -7.94 16.67 10.02
N THR A 434 -8.25 16.04 8.88
CA THR A 434 -9.62 15.77 8.48
C THR A 434 -9.81 14.26 8.33
N PRO A 435 -10.61 13.63 9.22
CA PRO A 435 -10.99 12.23 9.10
C PRO A 435 -11.54 11.94 7.71
N ARG A 436 -11.35 10.71 7.23
CA ARG A 436 -11.74 10.31 5.88
C ARG A 436 -13.20 10.66 5.60
N ARG A 437 -13.41 11.47 4.57
CA ARG A 437 -14.70 11.85 4.01
C ARG A 437 -14.96 11.09 2.71
N VAL A 438 -16.21 10.72 2.50
CA VAL A 438 -16.71 10.12 1.26
C VAL A 438 -17.79 11.02 0.70
N TYR A 439 -17.59 11.47 -0.53
CA TYR A 439 -18.49 12.32 -1.27
C TYR A 439 -19.06 11.59 -2.48
N ASP A 440 -20.33 11.86 -2.79
CA ASP A 440 -20.85 11.65 -4.13
C ASP A 440 -20.80 13.00 -4.86
N TYR A 441 -20.07 13.04 -5.97
CA TYR A 441 -19.99 14.20 -6.84
C TYR A 441 -20.86 13.97 -8.08
N PHE A 442 -21.75 14.92 -8.34
CA PHE A 442 -22.60 14.99 -9.53
C PHE A 442 -22.04 16.07 -10.45
N PRO A 443 -21.24 15.70 -11.47
CA PRO A 443 -20.45 16.69 -12.21
C PRO A 443 -21.29 17.67 -13.02
N MET A 444 -22.43 17.22 -13.57
CA MET A 444 -23.30 18.05 -14.40
C MET A 444 -23.88 19.24 -13.63
N SER A 445 -24.24 19.04 -12.37
CA SER A 445 -24.73 20.09 -11.47
C SER A 445 -23.64 20.66 -10.56
N GLN A 446 -22.41 20.17 -10.70
CA GLN A 446 -21.27 20.44 -9.80
C GLN A 446 -21.61 20.27 -8.32
N THR A 447 -22.54 19.36 -8.00
CA THR A 447 -23.02 19.16 -6.64
C THR A 447 -22.13 18.14 -5.94
N LEU A 448 -21.49 18.56 -4.85
CA LEU A 448 -20.69 17.71 -3.97
C LEU A 448 -21.49 17.39 -2.70
N LEU A 449 -21.89 16.14 -2.53
CA LEU A 449 -22.69 15.69 -1.38
C LEU A 449 -21.83 14.86 -0.43
N LEU A 450 -21.59 15.37 0.77
CA LEU A 450 -20.95 14.59 1.84
C LEU A 450 -21.89 13.44 2.22
N ARG A 451 -21.45 12.21 1.97
CA ARG A 451 -22.19 11.00 2.33
C ARG A 451 -21.78 10.49 3.70
N ARG A 452 -20.49 10.64 4.02
CA ARG A 452 -19.95 10.22 5.31
C ARG A 452 -18.67 10.95 5.62
N GLU A 453 -18.54 11.34 6.87
CA GLU A 453 -17.25 11.58 7.52
C GLU A 453 -17.03 10.46 8.51
N THR A 454 -15.81 9.92 8.57
CA THR A 454 -15.46 8.88 9.56
C THR A 454 -15.49 9.52 10.94
N PRO A 455 -16.40 9.10 11.84
CA PRO A 455 -16.50 9.70 13.15
C PRO A 455 -15.27 9.36 13.98
N VAL A 456 -14.73 10.37 14.66
CA VAL A 456 -13.68 10.20 15.68
C VAL A 456 -14.31 10.53 17.03
N LEU A 457 -14.50 9.49 17.84
CA LEU A 457 -15.07 9.61 19.17
C LEU A 457 -14.02 10.18 20.15
N GLY A 458 -14.40 10.33 21.43
CA GLY A 458 -13.45 10.78 22.46
C GLY A 458 -13.13 12.28 22.43
N GLY A 459 -13.95 13.09 21.73
CA GLY A 459 -13.88 14.55 21.78
C GLY A 459 -12.90 15.21 20.82
N TYR A 460 -12.37 14.48 19.83
CA TYR A 460 -11.50 15.02 18.77
C TYR A 460 -12.06 16.32 18.20
N GLN A 461 -11.24 17.38 18.24
CA GLN A 461 -11.47 18.63 17.53
C GLN A 461 -10.32 18.84 16.54
N ARG A 462 -10.64 19.26 15.32
CA ARG A 462 -9.64 19.54 14.29
C ARG A 462 -8.69 20.67 14.74
N GLU A 463 -9.22 21.64 15.47
CA GLU A 463 -8.55 22.86 15.90
C GLU A 463 -7.47 22.61 16.94
N ASP A 464 -7.48 21.44 17.58
CA ASP A 464 -6.49 20.99 18.54
C ASP A 464 -5.15 20.61 17.90
N TYR A 465 -5.08 20.56 16.57
CA TYR A 465 -3.90 20.11 15.84
C TYR A 465 -3.52 21.10 14.74
N ARG A 466 -2.25 21.07 14.35
CA ARG A 466 -1.71 21.83 13.22
C ARG A 466 -0.94 20.88 12.32
N ALA A 467 -1.06 21.09 11.01
CA ALA A 467 -0.28 20.43 9.98
C ALA A 467 0.16 21.48 8.97
N TYR A 468 1.45 21.50 8.65
CA TYR A 468 2.02 22.43 7.67
C TYR A 468 3.22 21.80 6.96
N ARG A 469 3.55 22.36 5.78
CA ARG A 469 4.73 21.98 5.01
C ARG A 469 5.92 22.85 5.37
N ASP A 470 7.08 22.24 5.48
CA ASP A 470 8.39 22.92 5.53
C ASP A 470 9.34 22.23 4.53
N TRP A 471 10.54 22.77 4.32
CA TRP A 471 11.50 22.27 3.35
C TRP A 471 12.89 22.14 3.99
N ALA A 472 13.40 20.92 4.07
CA ALA A 472 14.73 20.63 4.59
C ALA A 472 15.76 20.67 3.44
N PRO A 473 16.90 21.38 3.60
CA PRO A 473 17.96 21.32 2.61
C PRO A 473 18.74 20.01 2.73
N ALA A 474 18.84 19.26 1.65
CA ALA A 474 19.76 18.16 1.49
C ALA A 474 21.21 18.67 1.33
N SER A 475 22.18 17.80 1.60
CA SER A 475 23.60 18.08 1.45
C SER A 475 24.00 18.47 0.01
N ASP A 476 23.23 18.05 -0.99
CA ASP A 476 23.41 18.41 -2.41
C ASP A 476 22.64 19.68 -2.85
N GLY A 477 21.95 20.34 -1.92
CA GLY A 477 21.15 21.55 -2.16
C GLY A 477 19.70 21.28 -2.60
N THR A 478 19.30 20.03 -2.77
CA THR A 478 17.90 19.66 -3.03
C THR A 478 17.03 20.05 -1.83
N LEU A 479 15.87 20.65 -2.05
CA LEU A 479 14.90 20.91 -0.97
C LEU A 479 13.95 19.73 -0.83
N ILE A 480 14.06 19.01 0.28
CA ILE A 480 13.21 17.87 0.64
C ILE A 480 11.95 18.42 1.33
N PRO A 481 10.74 18.20 0.78
CA PRO A 481 9.53 18.57 1.47
C PRO A 481 9.37 17.75 2.75
N ILE A 482 8.89 18.38 3.82
CA ILE A 482 8.50 17.70 5.06
C ILE A 482 7.10 18.15 5.48
N SER A 483 6.29 17.21 5.95
CA SER A 483 5.01 17.50 6.61
C SER A 483 5.22 17.44 8.12
N VAL A 484 4.90 18.52 8.83
CA VAL A 484 5.01 18.62 10.30
C VAL A 484 3.61 18.65 10.90
N ILE A 485 3.32 17.71 11.80
CA ILE A 485 2.04 17.56 12.49
C ILE A 485 2.27 17.61 14.00
N HIS A 486 1.51 18.46 14.70
CA HIS A 486 1.65 18.62 16.14
C HIS A 486 0.37 19.14 16.80
N ARG A 487 0.30 19.03 18.14
CA ARG A 487 -0.75 19.66 18.96
C ARG A 487 -0.66 21.19 18.87
N ALA A 488 -1.79 21.86 18.65
CA ALA A 488 -1.87 23.30 18.43
C ALA A 488 -1.47 24.14 19.65
N ASP A 489 -1.58 23.56 20.85
CA ASP A 489 -1.26 24.18 22.14
C ASP A 489 0.18 23.92 22.60
N LEU A 490 1.03 23.28 21.78
CA LEU A 490 2.45 23.12 22.10
C LEU A 490 3.18 24.46 22.06
N ASP A 491 3.96 24.71 23.11
CA ASP A 491 4.92 25.80 23.14
C ASP A 491 6.13 25.45 22.25
N LEU A 492 6.10 25.88 20.99
CA LEU A 492 7.17 25.66 20.02
C LEU A 492 8.46 26.45 20.31
N THR A 493 8.53 27.17 21.44
CA THR A 493 9.79 27.74 21.94
C THR A 493 10.56 26.79 22.84
N GLN A 494 9.96 25.64 23.21
CA GLN A 494 10.57 24.58 23.99
C GLN A 494 10.81 23.33 23.14
N PRO A 495 11.86 22.53 23.43
CA PRO A 495 12.16 21.32 22.69
C PRO A 495 11.22 20.16 23.05
N HIS A 496 10.64 19.53 22.03
CA HIS A 496 9.73 18.39 22.11
C HIS A 496 10.32 17.17 21.41
N PRO A 497 9.95 15.94 21.82
CA PRO A 497 10.31 14.73 21.10
C PRO A 497 9.75 14.75 19.68
N VAL A 498 10.48 14.10 18.78
CA VAL A 498 10.11 13.99 17.37
C VAL A 498 9.99 12.52 16.98
N LEU A 499 8.94 12.18 16.25
CA LEU A 499 8.84 10.91 15.53
C LEU A 499 8.92 11.21 14.03
N GLN A 500 10.03 10.82 13.41
CA GLN A 500 10.29 10.99 11.98
C GLN A 500 9.99 9.70 11.22
N TYR A 501 9.16 9.80 10.18
CA TYR A 501 8.73 8.69 9.34
C TYR A 501 9.04 8.95 7.86
N ALA A 502 9.41 7.91 7.11
CA ALA A 502 9.52 7.93 5.65
C ALA A 502 9.49 6.52 5.05
N TYR A 503 9.37 6.46 3.72
CA TYR A 503 9.40 5.21 2.95
C TYR A 503 10.46 5.23 1.83
N GLY A 504 10.29 6.10 0.81
CA GLY A 504 11.34 6.43 -0.16
C GLY A 504 11.69 5.36 -1.20
N SER A 505 10.73 4.56 -1.66
CA SER A 505 10.94 3.54 -2.72
C SER A 505 9.70 3.39 -3.62
N TYR A 506 9.89 2.83 -4.83
CA TYR A 506 8.84 2.46 -5.79
C TYR A 506 7.89 3.61 -6.24
N GLU A 507 8.34 4.87 -6.16
CA GLU A 507 7.50 6.06 -6.42
C GLU A 507 6.32 6.22 -5.43
N ILE A 508 6.27 5.43 -4.35
CA ILE A 508 5.18 5.52 -3.37
C ILE A 508 5.31 6.81 -2.56
N SER A 509 4.28 7.65 -2.61
CA SER A 509 4.21 8.92 -1.89
C SER A 509 3.58 8.77 -0.52
N MET A 510 4.13 9.45 0.49
CA MET A 510 3.57 9.49 1.85
C MET A 510 2.52 10.59 1.98
N ASP A 511 1.35 10.37 1.39
CA ASP A 511 0.28 11.35 1.28
C ASP A 511 -0.37 11.79 2.61
N PRO A 512 -0.92 13.03 2.68
CA PRO A 512 -1.72 13.47 3.81
C PRO A 512 -2.92 12.56 4.08
N MET A 513 -2.89 11.84 5.20
CA MET A 513 -3.94 10.92 5.63
C MET A 513 -4.18 11.02 7.15
N PHE A 514 -5.46 11.04 7.54
CA PHE A 514 -5.84 11.07 8.95
C PHE A 514 -5.64 9.71 9.61
N SER A 515 -5.04 9.69 10.80
CA SER A 515 -4.74 8.47 11.56
C SER A 515 -5.19 8.64 13.01
N ILE A 516 -6.21 7.88 13.42
CA ILE A 516 -6.67 7.83 14.82
C ILE A 516 -5.52 7.44 15.78
N PRO A 517 -4.71 6.40 15.49
CA PRO A 517 -3.58 6.08 16.36
C PRO A 517 -2.59 7.21 16.54
N THR A 518 -2.29 7.98 15.50
CA THR A 518 -1.31 9.07 15.58
C THR A 518 -1.72 10.13 16.60
N LEU A 519 -3.01 10.28 16.91
CA LEU A 519 -3.47 11.16 18.00
C LEU A 519 -2.86 10.78 19.36
N SER A 520 -2.61 9.49 19.64
CA SER A 520 -1.95 9.05 20.88
C SER A 520 -0.49 9.50 21.00
N ILE A 521 0.17 9.75 19.87
CA ILE A 521 1.52 10.34 19.82
C ILE A 521 1.43 11.86 19.99
N LEU A 522 0.54 12.50 19.24
CA LEU A 522 0.37 13.96 19.25
C LEU A 522 -0.09 14.47 20.61
N ASP A 523 -1.08 13.81 21.24
CA ASP A 523 -1.62 14.18 22.57
C ASP A 523 -0.59 14.07 23.70
N ARG A 524 0.52 13.38 23.45
CA ARG A 524 1.67 13.28 24.39
C ARG A 524 2.76 14.32 24.10
N GLY A 525 2.49 15.27 23.22
CA GLY A 525 3.38 16.36 22.86
C GLY A 525 4.53 15.96 21.94
N VAL A 526 4.47 14.78 21.30
CA VAL A 526 5.43 14.38 20.28
C VAL A 526 5.06 15.07 18.96
N VAL A 527 6.04 15.67 18.31
CA VAL A 527 5.89 16.22 16.95
C VAL A 527 6.08 15.09 15.94
N TYR A 528 5.09 14.86 15.09
CA TYR A 528 5.16 13.85 14.03
C TYR A 528 5.61 14.49 12.73
N VAL A 529 6.69 13.97 12.13
CA VAL A 529 7.28 14.51 10.91
C VAL A 529 7.33 13.42 9.84
N ILE A 530 6.82 13.73 8.66
CA ILE A 530 6.96 12.88 7.48
C ILE A 530 8.00 13.51 6.56
N ALA A 531 9.06 12.78 6.26
CA ALA A 531 10.10 13.19 5.32
C ALA A 531 9.78 12.63 3.93
N HIS A 532 9.49 13.51 2.96
CA HIS A 532 9.17 13.15 1.58
C HIS A 532 10.44 12.96 0.74
N ILE A 533 11.28 12.02 1.17
CA ILE A 533 12.63 11.75 0.63
C ILE A 533 12.60 11.22 -0.81
N ARG A 534 13.72 11.38 -1.54
CA ARG A 534 13.87 10.80 -2.90
C ARG A 534 13.67 9.29 -2.90
N GLY A 535 13.17 8.78 -4.03
CA GLY A 535 12.67 7.40 -4.18
C GLY A 535 11.16 7.29 -3.96
N GLY A 536 10.54 8.26 -3.28
CA GLY A 536 9.09 8.47 -3.32
C GLY A 536 8.64 9.20 -4.59
N GLY A 537 7.33 9.45 -4.72
CA GLY A 537 6.72 10.09 -5.87
C GLY A 537 6.28 11.55 -5.66
N GLU A 538 6.57 12.14 -4.49
CA GLU A 538 5.95 13.39 -4.04
C GLU A 538 6.19 14.58 -4.99
N MET A 539 7.34 14.60 -5.65
CA MET A 539 7.74 15.64 -6.61
C MET A 539 7.73 15.13 -8.07
N GLY A 540 6.98 14.05 -8.33
CA GLY A 540 6.88 13.42 -9.63
C GLY A 540 8.03 12.46 -9.94
N ARG A 541 8.08 11.99 -11.18
CA ARG A 541 8.85 10.81 -11.57
C ARG A 541 10.37 10.99 -11.42
N THR A 542 10.87 12.20 -11.64
CA THR A 542 12.29 12.53 -11.41
C THR A 542 12.70 12.32 -9.94
N TRP A 543 11.79 12.55 -8.99
CA TRP A 543 12.05 12.35 -7.56
C TRP A 543 12.31 10.88 -7.22
N TYR A 544 11.54 9.99 -7.84
CA TYR A 544 11.71 8.55 -7.73
C TYR A 544 13.01 8.07 -8.38
N LEU A 545 13.28 8.48 -9.63
CA LEU A 545 14.50 8.07 -10.34
C LEU A 545 15.79 8.51 -9.62
N ASN A 546 15.75 9.62 -8.88
CA ASN A 546 16.86 10.09 -8.05
C ASN A 546 16.94 9.44 -6.66
N GLY A 547 16.17 8.38 -6.38
CA GLY A 547 16.27 7.57 -5.16
C GLY A 547 16.13 6.08 -5.44
N LYS A 548 16.62 5.63 -6.60
CA LYS A 548 16.47 4.29 -7.15
C LYS A 548 17.79 3.81 -7.79
N LYS A 549 18.04 2.49 -7.90
CA LYS A 549 19.27 1.90 -8.47
C LYS A 549 20.54 2.57 -7.92
N LEU A 550 21.43 3.06 -8.78
CA LEU A 550 22.69 3.73 -8.43
C LEU A 550 22.51 5.13 -7.79
N HIS A 551 21.26 5.57 -7.60
CA HIS A 551 20.92 6.76 -6.83
C HIS A 551 20.25 6.42 -5.49
N LYS A 552 20.09 5.14 -5.13
CA LYS A 552 19.31 4.75 -3.95
C LYS A 552 19.81 5.37 -2.64
N LYS A 553 21.12 5.63 -2.52
CA LYS A 553 21.68 6.27 -1.32
C LYS A 553 21.09 7.64 -1.02
N ASN A 554 20.56 8.35 -2.02
CA ASN A 554 19.89 9.63 -1.82
C ASN A 554 18.71 9.51 -0.85
N SER A 555 17.94 8.41 -0.87
CA SER A 555 16.86 8.17 0.10
C SER A 555 17.39 8.19 1.54
N PHE A 556 18.53 7.56 1.78
CA PHE A 556 19.12 7.44 3.11
C PHE A 556 19.72 8.76 3.58
N THR A 557 20.47 9.45 2.70
CA THR A 557 21.07 10.75 3.03
C THR A 557 20.02 11.83 3.20
N ASP A 558 18.96 11.85 2.39
CA ASP A 558 17.84 12.79 2.54
C ASP A 558 17.18 12.65 3.91
N PHE A 559 16.97 11.43 4.39
CA PHE A 559 16.38 11.19 5.70
C PHE A 559 17.27 11.71 6.84
N VAL A 560 18.59 11.52 6.70
CA VAL A 560 19.59 12.01 7.66
C VAL A 560 19.69 13.54 7.63
N ASP A 561 19.66 14.15 6.44
CA ASP A 561 19.68 15.61 6.25
C ASP A 561 18.41 16.26 6.83
N VAL A 562 17.25 15.62 6.67
CA VAL A 562 16.01 16.04 7.35
C VAL A 562 16.18 15.99 8.86
N THR A 563 16.79 14.94 9.40
CA THR A 563 17.04 14.83 10.85
C THR A 563 17.93 15.97 11.35
N ASP A 564 18.99 16.31 10.60
CA ASP A 564 19.85 17.46 10.93
C ASP A 564 19.09 18.77 10.88
N TYR A 565 18.26 18.97 9.86
CA TYR A 565 17.41 20.16 9.75
C TYR A 565 16.44 20.27 10.94
N LEU A 566 15.78 19.17 11.32
CA LEU A 566 14.90 19.12 12.48
C LEU A 566 15.66 19.48 13.75
N ALA A 567 16.88 18.98 13.95
CA ALA A 567 17.71 19.30 15.10
C ALA A 567 18.08 20.79 15.21
N THR A 568 17.95 21.58 14.13
CA THR A 568 18.12 23.04 14.17
C THR A 568 16.87 23.80 14.63
N LYS A 569 15.71 23.13 14.69
CA LYS A 569 14.45 23.77 15.03
C LYS A 569 14.35 23.99 16.55
N PRO A 570 13.88 25.16 17.01
CA PRO A 570 13.78 25.46 18.44
C PRO A 570 12.80 24.53 19.18
N TRP A 571 11.84 23.96 18.45
CA TRP A 571 10.82 23.07 19.00
C TRP A 571 11.23 21.60 19.00
N ALA A 572 12.31 21.20 18.34
CA ALA A 572 12.76 19.82 18.30
C ALA A 572 13.79 19.58 19.39
N ASP A 573 13.73 18.43 20.04
CA ASP A 573 14.77 17.94 20.94
C ASP A 573 15.70 16.97 20.19
N PRO A 574 16.94 17.38 19.83
CA PRO A 574 17.88 16.51 19.12
C PRO A 574 18.22 15.21 19.86
N ALA A 575 18.05 15.15 21.19
CA ALA A 575 18.32 13.93 21.96
C ALA A 575 17.10 12.98 22.02
N ARG A 576 15.93 13.43 21.56
CA ARG A 576 14.66 12.68 21.58
C ARG A 576 14.02 12.63 20.19
N ILE A 577 14.80 12.19 19.20
CA ILE A 577 14.29 11.90 17.85
C ILE A 577 14.17 10.38 17.67
N ALA A 578 12.99 9.92 17.30
CA ALA A 578 12.71 8.55 16.90
C ALA A 578 12.62 8.44 15.38
N CYS A 579 13.07 7.32 14.80
CA CYS A 579 12.84 7.01 13.39
C CYS A 579 11.99 5.75 13.22
N TYR A 580 11.13 5.76 12.21
CA TYR A 580 10.15 4.70 11.95
C TYR A 580 10.00 4.46 10.44
N GLY A 581 9.94 3.20 10.03
CA GLY A 581 9.75 2.80 8.64
C GLY A 581 9.44 1.31 8.51
N GLY A 582 8.73 0.91 7.44
CA GLY A 582 8.33 -0.48 7.22
C GLY A 582 8.59 -0.98 5.79
N SER A 583 8.78 -2.28 5.60
CA SER A 583 9.09 -2.90 4.29
C SER A 583 10.38 -2.29 3.70
N ALA A 584 10.34 -1.67 2.52
CA ALA A 584 11.47 -0.88 1.99
C ALA A 584 11.78 0.38 2.82
N GLY A 585 10.83 0.90 3.59
CA GLY A 585 11.11 1.85 4.67
C GLY A 585 11.91 1.24 5.82
N GLY A 586 11.90 -0.08 5.98
CA GLY A 586 12.77 -0.83 6.89
C GLY A 586 14.21 -0.95 6.37
N LEU A 587 14.41 -1.10 5.05
CA LEU A 587 15.71 -0.92 4.39
C LEU A 587 16.28 0.47 4.74
N LEU A 588 15.45 1.51 4.59
CA LEU A 588 15.80 2.87 4.96
C LEU A 588 16.23 2.96 6.43
N MET A 589 15.46 2.41 7.38
CA MET A 589 15.84 2.41 8.80
C MET A 589 17.20 1.75 9.03
N GLY A 590 17.41 0.54 8.49
CA GLY A 590 18.68 -0.17 8.64
C GLY A 590 19.88 0.60 8.07
N ALA A 591 19.74 1.18 6.87
CA ALA A 591 20.81 1.94 6.22
C ALA A 591 21.10 3.26 6.97
N VAL A 592 20.07 3.99 7.40
CA VAL A 592 20.19 5.23 8.18
C VAL A 592 20.89 4.99 9.51
N LEU A 593 20.55 3.90 10.21
CA LEU A 593 21.21 3.52 11.46
C LEU A 593 22.67 3.14 11.26
N ASN A 594 23.05 2.60 10.10
CA ASN A 594 24.46 2.40 9.78
C ASN A 594 25.18 3.71 9.47
N LEU A 595 24.50 4.69 8.84
CA LEU A 595 25.08 5.99 8.49
C LEU A 595 25.25 6.91 9.70
N ALA A 596 24.20 7.12 10.49
CA ALA A 596 24.15 8.13 11.56
C ALA A 596 23.34 7.64 12.79
N PRO A 597 23.76 6.55 13.45
CA PRO A 597 23.03 5.99 14.59
C PRO A 597 22.90 6.97 15.77
N GLU A 598 23.85 7.89 15.92
CA GLU A 598 23.92 8.88 17.00
C GLU A 598 22.79 9.92 16.98
N LYS A 599 22.08 10.05 15.86
CA LYS A 599 21.02 11.06 15.67
C LYS A 599 19.67 10.63 16.23
N TYR A 600 19.53 9.37 16.63
CA TYR A 600 18.25 8.80 17.06
C TYR A 600 18.34 8.28 18.48
N ALA A 601 17.24 8.37 19.22
CA ALA A 601 17.06 7.73 20.52
C ALA A 601 16.52 6.31 20.37
N VAL A 602 15.65 6.10 19.37
CA VAL A 602 14.95 4.84 19.13
C VAL A 602 14.58 4.67 17.65
N SER A 603 14.61 3.43 17.18
CA SER A 603 14.16 3.03 15.84
C SER A 603 13.23 1.82 15.90
N ILE A 604 12.12 1.90 15.16
CA ILE A 604 11.29 0.73 14.83
C ILE A 604 11.40 0.48 13.32
N ALA A 605 11.78 -0.74 12.97
CA ALA A 605 11.84 -1.21 11.59
C ALA A 605 10.80 -2.34 11.42
N GLN A 606 9.69 -2.06 10.75
CA GLN A 606 8.62 -3.04 10.51
C GLN A 606 8.91 -3.83 9.24
N VAL A 607 8.72 -5.16 9.29
CA VAL A 607 8.96 -6.13 8.22
C VAL A 607 10.15 -5.74 7.32
N PRO A 608 11.34 -5.51 7.90
CA PRO A 608 12.32 -4.63 7.28
C PRO A 608 13.22 -5.38 6.30
N PHE A 609 13.35 -4.86 5.07
CA PHE A 609 14.21 -5.41 4.01
C PHE A 609 15.69 -5.10 4.27
N VAL A 610 16.35 -5.88 5.13
CA VAL A 610 17.65 -5.54 5.74
C VAL A 610 18.81 -6.43 5.29
N ASP A 611 18.52 -7.51 4.57
CA ASP A 611 19.52 -8.36 3.91
C ASP A 611 19.39 -8.27 2.38
N ALA A 612 19.21 -7.03 1.93
CA ALA A 612 18.80 -6.71 0.57
C ALA A 612 19.69 -7.31 -0.54
N LEU A 613 21.01 -7.39 -0.33
CA LEU A 613 21.89 -7.93 -1.36
C LEU A 613 21.75 -9.45 -1.49
N THR A 614 21.71 -10.17 -0.37
CA THR A 614 21.54 -11.63 -0.37
C THR A 614 20.21 -12.01 -1.01
N THR A 615 19.11 -11.33 -0.65
CA THR A 615 17.79 -11.58 -1.21
C THR A 615 17.75 -11.32 -2.73
N ILE A 616 18.23 -10.17 -3.20
CA ILE A 616 18.12 -9.79 -4.63
C ILE A 616 19.04 -10.60 -5.56
N LEU A 617 20.02 -11.31 -5.01
CA LEU A 617 20.86 -12.25 -5.76
C LEU A 617 20.18 -13.59 -6.05
N ASP A 618 19.03 -13.86 -5.43
CA ASP A 618 18.25 -15.07 -5.65
C ASP A 618 16.95 -14.75 -6.42
N PRO A 619 16.91 -15.00 -7.75
CA PRO A 619 15.75 -14.69 -8.59
C PRO A 619 14.54 -15.61 -8.34
N ASP A 620 14.73 -16.73 -7.64
CA ASP A 620 13.67 -17.70 -7.37
C ASP A 620 12.83 -17.29 -6.15
N LEU A 621 13.33 -16.34 -5.35
CA LEU A 621 12.57 -15.75 -4.25
C LEU A 621 11.45 -14.84 -4.77
N PRO A 622 10.31 -14.77 -4.05
CA PRO A 622 9.28 -13.80 -4.35
C PRO A 622 9.83 -12.37 -4.49
N LEU A 623 9.29 -11.65 -5.48
CA LEU A 623 9.63 -10.27 -5.83
C LEU A 623 11.06 -10.03 -6.35
N SER A 624 12.05 -10.89 -6.07
CA SER A 624 13.46 -10.54 -6.25
C SER A 624 13.84 -10.22 -7.70
N ALA A 625 13.42 -11.03 -8.67
CA ALA A 625 13.65 -10.74 -10.09
C ALA A 625 12.89 -9.50 -10.58
N LEU A 626 11.68 -9.25 -10.06
CA LEU A 626 10.90 -8.04 -10.35
C LEU A 626 11.65 -6.81 -9.83
N GLU A 627 12.22 -6.89 -8.63
CA GLU A 627 12.88 -5.78 -7.95
C GLU A 627 14.26 -5.40 -8.49
N TRP A 628 14.81 -6.14 -9.46
CA TRP A 628 15.99 -5.67 -10.20
C TRP A 628 15.76 -4.35 -10.91
N GLU A 629 14.51 -4.06 -11.23
CA GLU A 629 14.18 -2.75 -11.72
C GLU A 629 14.35 -1.66 -10.66
N GLU A 630 14.10 -1.94 -9.37
CA GLU A 630 14.20 -1.02 -8.23
C GLU A 630 15.65 -0.82 -7.80
N TRP A 631 16.35 -1.92 -7.56
CA TRP A 631 17.68 -1.90 -6.95
C TRP A 631 18.82 -1.99 -7.98
N GLY A 632 18.52 -2.50 -9.18
CA GLY A 632 19.48 -2.97 -10.17
C GLY A 632 19.61 -4.50 -10.13
N ASN A 633 20.21 -5.09 -11.18
CA ASN A 633 20.53 -6.52 -11.21
C ASN A 633 21.99 -6.78 -10.76
N PRO A 634 22.24 -7.18 -9.50
CA PRO A 634 23.59 -7.42 -8.99
C PRO A 634 24.20 -8.75 -9.46
N ILE A 635 23.43 -9.64 -10.09
CA ILE A 635 23.95 -10.90 -10.65
C ILE A 635 24.75 -10.59 -11.93
N GLU A 636 24.18 -9.76 -12.80
CA GLU A 636 24.76 -9.46 -14.11
C GLU A 636 25.75 -8.27 -14.08
N ASP A 637 25.56 -7.33 -13.15
CA ASP A 637 26.33 -6.09 -13.09
C ASP A 637 27.11 -5.94 -11.78
N LYS A 638 28.44 -5.91 -11.91
CA LYS A 638 29.36 -5.73 -10.79
C LYS A 638 29.23 -4.35 -10.12
N GLU A 639 28.97 -3.29 -10.88
CA GLU A 639 28.79 -1.94 -10.30
C GLU A 639 27.54 -1.91 -9.43
N VAL A 640 26.44 -2.52 -9.89
CA VAL A 640 25.21 -2.67 -9.09
C VAL A 640 25.49 -3.49 -7.83
N TYR A 641 26.19 -4.63 -7.96
CA TYR A 641 26.57 -5.47 -6.82
C TYR A 641 27.34 -4.66 -5.76
N GLU A 642 28.40 -3.96 -6.15
CA GLU A 642 29.22 -3.14 -5.25
C GLU A 642 28.42 -2.00 -4.63
N TYR A 643 27.54 -1.37 -5.41
CA TYR A 643 26.68 -0.30 -4.93
C TYR A 643 25.68 -0.80 -3.88
N MET A 644 24.95 -1.89 -4.14
CA MET A 644 24.04 -2.52 -3.19
C MET A 644 24.75 -2.99 -1.92
N LYS A 645 25.90 -3.65 -2.08
CA LYS A 645 26.76 -4.09 -0.97
C LYS A 645 27.11 -2.94 -0.03
N SER A 646 27.34 -1.75 -0.58
CA SER A 646 27.76 -0.59 0.21
C SER A 646 26.67 0.08 1.05
N TYR A 647 25.41 -0.37 0.96
CA TYR A 647 24.33 0.15 1.80
C TYR A 647 23.46 -0.92 2.47
N THR A 648 23.52 -2.19 2.03
CA THR A 648 22.66 -3.24 2.59
C THR A 648 22.85 -3.34 4.12
N PRO A 649 21.78 -3.22 4.93
CA PRO A 649 21.93 -3.00 6.37
C PRO A 649 22.70 -4.09 7.12
N TYR A 650 22.43 -5.36 6.82
CA TYR A 650 23.03 -6.52 7.47
C TYR A 650 24.55 -6.56 7.35
N GLU A 651 25.11 -6.16 6.21
CA GLU A 651 26.55 -6.22 5.93
C GLU A 651 27.31 -4.96 6.39
N ASN A 652 26.61 -3.87 6.70
CA ASN A 652 27.21 -2.57 6.98
C ASN A 652 27.12 -2.11 8.45
N ILE A 653 26.81 -3.05 9.37
CA ILE A 653 26.78 -2.77 10.81
C ILE A 653 28.19 -2.41 11.30
N ARG A 654 28.28 -1.36 12.13
CA ARG A 654 29.56 -0.84 12.65
C ARG A 654 29.67 -1.06 14.18
N PRO A 655 30.90 -1.17 14.73
CA PRO A 655 31.12 -1.29 16.17
C PRO A 655 31.06 0.09 16.87
N VAL A 656 29.91 0.74 16.79
CA VAL A 656 29.62 2.03 17.44
C VAL A 656 28.33 1.90 18.25
N ARG A 657 27.96 2.95 19.00
CA ARG A 657 26.71 2.97 19.75
C ARG A 657 25.52 3.20 18.79
N TYR A 658 24.62 2.23 18.74
CA TYR A 658 23.30 2.31 18.11
C TYR A 658 22.22 2.71 19.13
N PRO A 659 21.08 3.28 18.67
CA PRO A 659 19.92 3.58 19.51
C PRO A 659 19.21 2.30 19.98
N ALA A 660 18.12 2.45 20.74
CA ALA A 660 17.20 1.35 20.93
C ALA A 660 16.58 0.94 19.59
N ILE A 661 16.60 -0.36 19.28
CA ILE A 661 16.12 -0.89 18.00
C ILE A 661 15.13 -2.01 18.27
N ALA A 662 14.01 -2.01 17.56
CA ALA A 662 13.15 -3.17 17.44
C ALA A 662 12.83 -3.44 15.96
N ALA A 663 13.17 -4.66 15.52
CA ALA A 663 12.69 -5.21 14.27
C ALA A 663 11.37 -5.94 14.54
N VAL A 664 10.31 -5.57 13.83
CA VAL A 664 8.98 -6.18 13.94
C VAL A 664 8.73 -7.00 12.70
N THR A 665 8.36 -8.27 12.80
CA THR A 665 8.16 -9.15 11.62
C THR A 665 7.14 -10.25 11.91
N SER A 666 6.82 -11.06 10.91
CA SER A 666 5.95 -12.23 11.02
C SER A 666 6.55 -13.43 10.28
N LEU A 667 6.32 -14.64 10.80
CA LEU A 667 6.89 -15.88 10.24
C LEU A 667 6.44 -16.16 8.80
N HIS A 668 5.19 -15.81 8.45
CA HIS A 668 4.60 -16.09 7.14
C HIS A 668 4.63 -14.90 6.18
N ASP A 669 5.46 -13.89 6.46
CA ASP A 669 5.67 -12.78 5.52
C ASP A 669 6.30 -13.27 4.20
N THR A 670 5.56 -13.10 3.10
CA THR A 670 5.96 -13.51 1.74
C THR A 670 6.61 -12.39 0.93
N ARG A 671 6.67 -11.16 1.46
CA ARG A 671 7.29 -10.00 0.78
C ARG A 671 8.67 -9.69 1.33
N VAL A 672 8.83 -9.72 2.64
CA VAL A 672 10.13 -9.60 3.32
C VAL A 672 10.24 -10.75 4.31
N PHE A 673 11.12 -11.71 4.00
CA PHE A 673 11.16 -12.95 4.78
C PHE A 673 11.67 -12.69 6.20
N TYR A 674 11.07 -13.36 7.19
CA TYR A 674 11.43 -13.25 8.61
C TYR A 674 12.93 -13.43 8.90
N VAL A 675 13.63 -14.18 8.04
CA VAL A 675 15.06 -14.45 8.15
C VAL A 675 15.89 -13.17 8.07
N GLU A 676 15.46 -12.16 7.29
CA GLU A 676 16.21 -10.91 7.17
C GLU A 676 16.31 -10.16 8.51
N PRO A 677 15.21 -9.77 9.18
CA PRO A 677 15.27 -9.14 10.50
C PRO A 677 15.88 -10.05 11.57
N ALA A 678 15.69 -11.38 11.51
CA ALA A 678 16.29 -12.30 12.48
C ALA A 678 17.83 -12.29 12.41
N LYS A 679 18.40 -12.40 11.21
CA LYS A 679 19.84 -12.29 10.96
C LYS A 679 20.36 -10.91 11.37
N TRP A 680 19.63 -9.85 11.02
CA TRP A 680 20.01 -8.48 11.34
C TRP A 680 20.13 -8.22 12.84
N ILE A 681 19.15 -8.67 13.63
CA ILE A 681 19.18 -8.52 15.10
C ILE A 681 20.33 -9.33 15.71
N ALA A 682 20.55 -10.57 15.26
CA ALA A 682 21.68 -11.38 15.71
C ALA A 682 23.03 -10.69 15.44
N LYS A 683 23.21 -10.14 14.23
CA LYS A 683 24.45 -9.46 13.84
C LYS A 683 24.65 -8.11 14.53
N LEU A 684 23.57 -7.36 14.79
CA LEU A 684 23.64 -6.13 15.58
C LEU A 684 24.16 -6.44 16.98
N ARG A 685 23.56 -7.41 17.69
CA ARG A 685 23.97 -7.81 19.05
C ARG A 685 25.43 -8.28 19.12
N GLU A 686 25.94 -8.88 18.05
CA GLU A 686 27.34 -9.30 17.95
C GLU A 686 28.32 -8.13 17.76
N THR A 687 27.91 -7.10 17.00
CA THR A 687 28.86 -6.15 16.39
C THR A 687 28.88 -4.79 17.08
N ILE A 688 27.72 -4.29 17.52
CA ILE A 688 27.60 -2.92 18.03
C ILE A 688 28.32 -2.75 19.37
N ASP A 689 28.53 -1.50 19.78
CA ASP A 689 29.09 -1.19 21.09
C ASP A 689 28.24 -1.86 22.20
N PRO A 690 28.82 -2.66 23.11
CA PRO A 690 28.07 -3.33 24.18
C PRO A 690 27.33 -2.38 25.15
N SER A 691 27.61 -1.08 25.12
CA SER A 691 26.87 -0.04 25.86
C SER A 691 25.58 0.43 25.16
N SER A 692 25.32 -0.04 23.94
CA SER A 692 24.03 0.16 23.27
C SER A 692 22.89 -0.57 23.99
N PRO A 693 21.65 -0.05 23.92
CA PRO A 693 20.48 -0.85 24.25
C PRO A 693 20.45 -2.12 23.41
N THR A 694 20.04 -3.24 24.00
CA THR A 694 19.97 -4.53 23.29
C THR A 694 18.91 -4.46 22.19
N PRO A 695 19.26 -4.67 20.91
CA PRO A 695 18.29 -4.74 19.81
C PRO A 695 17.29 -5.88 20.02
N LEU A 696 16.02 -5.65 19.67
CA LEU A 696 14.92 -6.61 19.89
C LEU A 696 14.35 -7.13 18.56
N LEU A 697 13.95 -8.40 18.56
CA LEU A 697 13.14 -9.01 17.49
C LEU A 697 11.74 -9.30 18.03
N LYS A 698 10.75 -8.52 17.60
CA LYS A 698 9.33 -8.83 17.82
C LYS A 698 8.82 -9.61 16.63
N ILE A 699 8.60 -10.92 16.81
CA ILE A 699 8.06 -11.78 15.75
C ILE A 699 6.65 -12.29 16.12
N ASP A 700 5.73 -12.19 15.17
CA ASP A 700 4.44 -12.91 15.19
C ASP A 700 4.61 -14.26 14.48
N MET A 701 4.34 -15.35 15.18
CA MET A 701 4.47 -16.72 14.64
C MET A 701 3.31 -17.14 13.73
N THR A 702 2.28 -16.29 13.57
CA THR A 702 1.03 -16.62 12.85
C THR A 702 0.68 -15.63 11.72
N GLY A 703 1.16 -14.39 11.79
CA GLY A 703 0.84 -13.33 10.82
C GLY A 703 1.62 -13.41 9.50
N GLY A 704 1.16 -12.61 8.52
CA GLY A 704 1.85 -12.37 7.24
C GLY A 704 2.50 -10.98 7.19
N HIS A 705 2.70 -10.43 5.98
CA HIS A 705 3.31 -9.10 5.79
C HIS A 705 2.54 -7.97 6.47
N GLY A 706 1.22 -8.09 6.54
CA GLY A 706 0.34 -7.13 7.22
C GLY A 706 0.19 -7.34 8.73
N GLY A 707 0.93 -8.27 9.33
CA GLY A 707 0.75 -8.71 10.71
C GLY A 707 -0.40 -9.71 10.89
N GLY A 708 -0.91 -9.81 12.11
CA GLY A 708 -2.05 -10.67 12.42
C GLY A 708 -3.38 -10.13 11.87
N SER A 709 -4.35 -11.03 11.61
CA SER A 709 -5.64 -10.64 11.03
C SER A 709 -6.59 -9.98 12.05
N GLY A 710 -7.49 -9.13 11.57
CA GLY A 710 -8.52 -8.46 12.38
C GLY A 710 -8.10 -7.10 12.95
N ARG A 711 -9.08 -6.20 13.10
CA ARG A 711 -8.84 -4.80 13.48
C ARG A 711 -8.24 -4.63 14.88
N TYR A 712 -8.60 -5.49 15.84
CA TYR A 712 -8.12 -5.36 17.22
C TYR A 712 -6.65 -5.76 17.34
N THR A 713 -6.24 -6.79 16.60
CA THR A 713 -4.84 -7.22 16.48
C THR A 713 -3.98 -6.08 15.95
N ARG A 714 -4.41 -5.44 14.86
CA ARG A 714 -3.72 -4.26 14.31
C ARG A 714 -3.57 -3.12 15.32
N TRP A 715 -4.58 -2.84 16.15
CA TRP A 715 -4.46 -1.79 17.18
C TRP A 715 -3.48 -2.18 18.29
N ARG A 716 -3.39 -3.46 18.64
CA ARG A 716 -2.42 -3.97 19.61
C ARG A 716 -1.00 -3.87 19.08
N GLU A 717 -0.77 -4.16 17.80
CA GLU A 717 0.52 -3.99 17.14
C GLU A 717 0.96 -2.53 17.13
N ILE A 718 0.09 -1.61 16.69
CA ILE A 718 0.39 -0.16 16.72
C ILE A 718 0.65 0.33 18.14
N ALA A 719 -0.12 -0.13 19.12
CA ALA A 719 0.09 0.22 20.52
C ALA A 719 1.44 -0.27 21.05
N TRP A 720 1.92 -1.42 20.57
CA TRP A 720 3.25 -1.93 20.89
C TRP A 720 4.35 -1.01 20.33
N ASP A 721 4.27 -0.69 19.03
CA ASP A 721 5.25 0.17 18.36
C ASP A 721 5.35 1.55 19.03
N TYR A 722 4.19 2.16 19.29
CA TYR A 722 4.13 3.46 19.94
C TYR A 722 4.59 3.41 21.39
N ALA A 723 4.25 2.38 22.16
CA ALA A 723 4.74 2.26 23.53
C ALA A 723 6.27 2.11 23.56
N PHE A 724 6.85 1.35 22.64
CA PHE A 724 8.30 1.19 22.53
C PHE A 724 8.99 2.53 22.20
N ILE A 725 8.47 3.25 21.21
CA ILE A 725 8.97 4.59 20.82
C ILE A 725 8.87 5.56 22.00
N LEU A 726 7.66 5.72 22.56
CA LEU A 726 7.40 6.69 23.64
C LEU A 726 8.25 6.42 24.88
N THR A 727 8.41 5.16 25.27
CA THR A 727 9.25 4.77 26.41
C THR A 727 10.70 5.25 26.22
N HIS A 728 11.27 5.05 25.04
CA HIS A 728 12.64 5.48 24.74
C HIS A 728 12.78 6.98 24.47
N LEU A 729 11.67 7.68 24.19
CA LEU A 729 11.59 9.14 24.19
C LEU A 729 11.36 9.72 25.59
N GLY A 730 11.30 8.88 26.63
CA GLY A 730 11.09 9.30 28.03
C GLY A 730 9.64 9.63 28.37
N ILE A 731 8.68 9.19 27.56
CA ILE A 731 7.24 9.38 27.77
C ILE A 731 6.64 8.06 28.27
N THR A 732 6.17 8.05 29.52
CA THR A 732 5.70 6.83 30.21
C THR A 732 4.23 6.89 30.61
N LYS A 733 3.49 7.92 30.18
CA LYS A 733 2.06 8.11 30.44
C LYS A 733 1.34 8.52 29.17
#